data_AF-I0IAK8-F1
#
_entry.id   AF-I0IAK8-F1
#
_cell.length_a   1.000
_cell.length_b   1.000
_cell.length_c   1.000
_cell.angle_alpha   90.00
_cell.angle_beta   90.00
_cell.angle_gamma   90.00
#
_symmetry.space_group_name_H-M   'P 1'
#
loop_
_entity.id
_entity.type
_entity.pdbx_description
1 polymer ?
#
loop_
_entity_poly.entity_id
_entity_poly.type
_entity_poly.pdbx_seq_one_letter_code
_entity_poly.pdbx_strand_id
1 'polypeptide(L)'
;MVEPGWTHTLERGGEPLFAAGAGAIAFPGPEWLLTDGRGGYAMGTASGCRTRRYHGLRVLALDPPLARALLLADTLDAVTSPAGEVFELSTLAFADHAGERVLAPAGWERLVRFERAPAAVRWTFALAGGARLRRTLTLDRGAEGADVAFELTGTEPSGWHLRVAPLIAWRDHHALTGEGGAAIHCACEDGARLVRLGGDLPAGPAEATLSLPTGRFRRDSDWWRGVRLAADAERGQADAEDLFVPGSFEADLLGPRVLRLRRTPADDAPPRPRPGVGVSGDPLAPAAADFLAARRVGAETLTTVLAGYPWFADWGRDAFIALPGLLLVDRRLGEAAGVLRAFAGALRGGLVPNRFSDAGGDAAEYNTLDGSMWFVHAALAWAEAATAAGAACLPPWWERAVVAVLDAHLAGTVADGHRGEAIAVEVGGDGLIVAGGADTQLTWMDAACPTPAHPGGEVFTPRGGKPVEVNALWVSNLAGAAAVLPGGERYAAAAQHAAASFLATFWSDGLGRLVDRVSAAGEADATLRPNMLIAAALERSPLSAAQRSAVVAAAEAGGLVTPVGLRTLPPSDPAYHPRMAGAPHERDGAYHRGTIWPWLIGPYAEAVLRAGGFSAAARAKAAAAVAPLRAYAGASDAACLGQLPENFDAEPDAGGRWVPRGCPAQAWSVAEVRRVAALLSRR
;
A
#
# COMPACT_ATOMS: atom_id res chain seq x y z
N MET A 1 -17.64 8.46 -15.08
CA MET A 1 -17.88 7.33 -16.00
C MET A 1 -17.09 6.15 -15.46
N VAL A 2 -17.76 5.04 -15.14
CA VAL A 2 -17.08 3.78 -14.75
C VAL A 2 -16.62 3.15 -16.05
N GLU A 3 -15.33 2.94 -16.26
CA GLU A 3 -14.85 2.24 -17.44
C GLU A 3 -15.39 0.79 -17.41
N PRO A 4 -16.14 0.36 -18.43
CA PRO A 4 -16.53 -1.04 -18.56
C PRO A 4 -15.27 -1.91 -18.53
N GLY A 5 -15.17 -2.83 -17.57
CA GLY A 5 -14.05 -3.79 -17.48
C GLY A 5 -13.22 -3.76 -16.19
N TRP A 6 -13.40 -2.78 -15.30
CA TRP A 6 -12.67 -2.77 -14.02
C TRP A 6 -13.48 -3.21 -12.80
N THR A 7 -14.80 -3.38 -12.93
CA THR A 7 -15.60 -3.88 -11.80
C THR A 7 -15.31 -5.36 -11.59
N HIS A 8 -14.65 -5.71 -10.48
CA HIS A 8 -14.51 -7.10 -10.06
C HIS A 8 -15.86 -7.59 -9.54
N THR A 9 -16.37 -8.66 -10.12
CA THR A 9 -17.68 -9.23 -9.78
C THR A 9 -17.49 -10.65 -9.27
N LEU A 10 -18.10 -10.93 -8.11
CA LEU A 10 -18.24 -12.26 -7.54
C LEU A 10 -19.72 -12.63 -7.60
N GLU A 11 -20.06 -13.70 -8.32
CA GLU A 11 -21.43 -14.22 -8.43
C GLU A 11 -21.46 -15.71 -8.74
N ARG A 12 -22.54 -16.39 -8.35
CA ARG A 12 -22.75 -17.83 -8.56
C ARG A 12 -24.13 -18.14 -9.15
N GLY A 13 -24.51 -17.43 -10.22
CA GLY A 13 -25.79 -17.69 -10.90
C GLY A 13 -27.02 -17.45 -10.01
N GLY A 14 -26.91 -16.58 -9.01
CA GLY A 14 -27.98 -16.28 -8.05
C GLY A 14 -27.94 -17.10 -6.75
N GLU A 15 -27.05 -18.09 -6.64
CA GLU A 15 -26.79 -18.85 -5.41
C GLU A 15 -25.92 -18.05 -4.41
N PRO A 16 -25.99 -18.37 -3.11
CA PRO A 16 -25.11 -17.77 -2.10
C PRO A 16 -23.62 -17.95 -2.42
N LEU A 17 -22.83 -16.89 -2.23
CA LEU A 17 -21.41 -16.86 -2.61
C LEU A 17 -20.55 -17.88 -1.84
N PHE A 18 -20.82 -18.06 -0.55
CA PHE A 18 -19.97 -18.85 0.37
C PHE A 18 -20.57 -20.21 0.77
N ALA A 19 -21.69 -20.61 0.16
CA ALA A 19 -22.26 -21.94 0.38
C ALA A 19 -21.45 -23.02 -0.35
N ALA A 20 -21.41 -24.24 0.20
CA ALA A 20 -20.71 -25.37 -0.42
C ALA A 20 -21.19 -25.65 -1.86
N GLY A 21 -20.30 -26.19 -2.71
CA GLY A 21 -20.62 -26.59 -4.09
C GLY A 21 -19.64 -26.02 -5.12
N ALA A 22 -19.85 -26.34 -6.40
CA ALA A 22 -18.97 -25.88 -7.47
C ALA A 22 -19.00 -24.34 -7.57
N GLY A 23 -17.82 -23.73 -7.72
CA GLY A 23 -17.68 -22.27 -7.79
C GLY A 23 -17.90 -21.53 -6.47
N ALA A 24 -17.99 -22.24 -5.33
CA ALA A 24 -18.06 -21.62 -4.01
C ALA A 24 -16.81 -20.77 -3.74
N ILE A 25 -17.02 -19.58 -3.19
CA ILE A 25 -15.93 -18.72 -2.73
C ILE A 25 -15.61 -19.10 -1.30
N ALA A 26 -14.33 -19.25 -0.98
CA ALA A 26 -13.91 -19.51 0.39
C ALA A 26 -14.26 -18.32 1.29
N PHE A 27 -14.97 -18.56 2.40
CA PHE A 27 -15.26 -17.52 3.39
C PHE A 27 -13.95 -17.05 4.05
N PRO A 28 -13.75 -15.74 4.31
CA PRO A 28 -14.69 -14.61 4.18
C PRO A 28 -14.72 -13.95 2.79
N GLY A 29 -14.05 -14.55 1.80
CA GLY A 29 -13.82 -14.00 0.48
C GLY A 29 -12.64 -13.04 0.42
N PRO A 30 -12.34 -12.51 -0.78
CA PRO A 30 -11.24 -11.57 -0.97
C PRO A 30 -11.49 -10.24 -0.25
N GLU A 31 -10.43 -9.52 0.10
CA GLU A 31 -10.51 -8.16 0.62
C GLU A 31 -10.82 -7.16 -0.50
N TRP A 32 -11.31 -5.99 -0.12
CA TRP A 32 -11.53 -4.84 -1.00
C TRP A 32 -11.03 -3.56 -0.35
N LEU A 33 -10.61 -2.60 -1.18
CA LEU A 33 -10.13 -1.28 -0.75
C LEU A 33 -10.81 -0.17 -1.56
N LEU A 34 -11.27 0.85 -0.85
CA LEU A 34 -11.65 2.16 -1.37
C LEU A 34 -10.86 3.24 -0.64
N THR A 35 -10.31 4.21 -1.37
CA THR A 35 -9.51 5.32 -0.78
C THR A 35 -10.13 6.67 -1.12
N ASP A 36 -10.03 7.62 -0.20
CA ASP A 36 -10.56 8.98 -0.39
C ASP A 36 -9.54 9.97 -0.98
N GLY A 37 -8.30 9.56 -1.22
CA GLY A 37 -7.24 10.45 -1.72
C GLY A 37 -6.80 11.55 -0.72
N ARG A 38 -7.16 11.41 0.55
CA ARG A 38 -6.65 12.17 1.70
C ARG A 38 -5.93 11.27 2.70
N GLY A 39 -5.72 9.99 2.37
CA GLY A 39 -5.14 8.97 3.24
C GLY A 39 -6.16 8.19 4.08
N GLY A 40 -7.43 8.60 4.07
CA GLY A 40 -8.52 7.82 4.61
C GLY A 40 -9.01 6.76 3.62
N TYR A 41 -9.66 5.74 4.15
CA TYR A 41 -10.07 4.58 3.35
C TYR A 41 -11.29 3.88 3.94
N ALA A 42 -11.83 2.94 3.17
CA ALA A 42 -12.74 1.90 3.62
C ALA A 42 -12.20 0.56 3.12
N MET A 43 -12.26 -0.46 3.97
CA MET A 43 -11.70 -1.77 3.69
C MET A 43 -12.51 -2.86 4.40
N GLY A 44 -12.61 -4.03 3.79
CA GLY A 44 -13.26 -5.19 4.40
C GLY A 44 -13.11 -6.42 3.53
N THR A 45 -13.89 -7.46 3.84
CA THR A 45 -13.98 -8.68 3.02
C THR A 45 -15.24 -8.67 2.16
N ALA A 46 -15.27 -9.47 1.09
CA ALA A 46 -16.45 -9.61 0.24
C ALA A 46 -17.69 -10.07 1.02
N SER A 47 -17.53 -10.90 2.06
CA SER A 47 -18.64 -11.33 2.93
C SER A 47 -19.19 -10.23 3.84
N GLY A 48 -18.46 -9.14 4.03
CA GLY A 48 -18.73 -8.14 5.06
C GLY A 48 -18.16 -8.50 6.43
N CYS A 49 -17.70 -9.74 6.64
CA CYS A 49 -17.09 -10.14 7.90
C CYS A 49 -15.70 -9.50 8.09
N ARG A 50 -15.56 -8.68 9.12
CA ARG A 50 -14.28 -8.06 9.51
C ARG A 50 -13.32 -9.12 10.04
N THR A 51 -12.08 -9.13 9.56
CA THR A 51 -11.06 -10.09 10.02
C THR A 51 -9.81 -9.45 10.61
N ARG A 52 -9.63 -8.14 10.47
CA ARG A 52 -8.52 -7.38 11.07
C ARG A 52 -9.02 -6.03 11.57
N ARG A 53 -8.31 -5.42 12.52
CA ARG A 53 -8.68 -4.11 13.11
C ARG A 53 -8.79 -2.96 12.10
N TYR A 54 -8.17 -3.12 10.94
CA TYR A 54 -8.15 -2.14 9.86
C TYR A 54 -9.37 -2.22 8.93
N HIS A 55 -10.22 -3.24 9.07
CA HIS A 55 -11.48 -3.32 8.34
C HIS A 55 -12.51 -2.36 8.95
N GLY A 56 -13.15 -1.60 8.08
CA GLY A 56 -14.08 -0.53 8.43
C GLY A 56 -14.74 0.09 7.22
N LEU A 57 -15.99 0.55 7.39
CA LEU A 57 -16.69 1.33 6.36
C LEU A 57 -16.17 2.77 6.25
N ARG A 58 -15.57 3.30 7.32
CA ARG A 58 -14.87 4.59 7.26
C ARG A 58 -13.72 4.74 8.25
N VAL A 59 -12.50 4.75 7.71
CA VAL A 59 -11.29 5.25 8.36
C VAL A 59 -11.00 6.65 7.80
N LEU A 60 -10.90 7.65 8.67
CA LEU A 60 -10.53 9.03 8.29
C LEU A 60 -9.06 9.28 8.56
N ALA A 61 -8.40 10.04 7.70
CA ALA A 61 -7.14 10.71 8.05
C ALA A 61 -7.47 12.08 8.66
N LEU A 62 -7.26 12.24 9.96
CA LEU A 62 -7.61 13.47 10.68
C LEU A 62 -6.65 14.63 10.38
N ASP A 63 -5.40 14.28 10.04
CA ASP A 63 -4.35 15.18 9.54
C ASP A 63 -3.77 14.59 8.23
N PRO A 64 -4.45 14.79 7.08
CA PRO A 64 -4.12 14.11 5.83
C PRO A 64 -2.63 14.10 5.44
N PRO A 65 -2.03 12.92 5.15
CA PRO A 65 -2.63 11.58 5.11
C PRO A 65 -2.50 10.74 6.39
N LEU A 66 -2.10 11.36 7.49
CA LEU A 66 -1.75 10.75 8.76
C LEU A 66 -2.92 10.81 9.76
N ALA A 67 -2.64 10.38 11.00
CA ALA A 67 -3.57 10.44 12.12
C ALA A 67 -4.89 9.72 11.80
N ARG A 68 -4.77 8.47 11.38
CA ARG A 68 -5.89 7.68 10.88
C ARG A 68 -6.75 7.11 12.00
N ALA A 69 -8.05 7.34 11.94
CA ALA A 69 -9.01 6.89 12.93
C ALA A 69 -10.16 6.10 12.29
N LEU A 70 -10.47 4.92 12.84
CA LEU A 70 -11.65 4.15 12.46
C LEU A 70 -12.87 4.74 13.18
N LEU A 71 -13.79 5.33 12.41
CA LEU A 71 -15.03 5.88 12.97
C LEU A 71 -16.17 4.86 12.88
N LEU A 72 -16.50 4.43 11.66
CA LEU A 72 -17.57 3.49 11.39
C LEU A 72 -16.98 2.14 11.02
N ALA A 73 -17.05 1.19 11.96
CA ALA A 73 -16.57 -0.17 11.76
C ALA A 73 -17.48 -0.93 10.79
N ASP A 74 -18.78 -0.94 11.05
CA ASP A 74 -19.77 -1.57 10.20
C ASP A 74 -21.18 -1.02 10.47
N THR A 75 -22.20 -1.65 9.89
CA THR A 75 -23.61 -1.44 10.24
C THR A 75 -24.29 -2.80 10.46
N LEU A 76 -25.28 -2.84 11.36
CA LEU A 76 -26.22 -3.94 11.53
C LEU A 76 -27.48 -3.64 10.73
N ASP A 77 -27.54 -4.23 9.55
CA ASP A 77 -28.57 -3.99 8.55
C ASP A 77 -29.62 -5.09 8.63
N ALA A 78 -30.88 -4.69 8.74
CA ALA A 78 -32.01 -5.60 8.68
C ALA A 78 -33.14 -5.03 7.83
N VAL A 79 -33.85 -5.90 7.12
CA VAL A 79 -35.03 -5.55 6.35
C VAL A 79 -36.21 -6.40 6.82
N THR A 80 -37.37 -5.78 7.02
CA THR A 80 -38.62 -6.48 7.37
C THR A 80 -39.56 -6.45 6.18
N SER A 81 -40.10 -7.60 5.79
CA SER A 81 -41.09 -7.72 4.71
C SER A 81 -42.49 -7.29 5.15
N PRO A 82 -43.42 -7.07 4.19
CA PRO A 82 -44.84 -6.84 4.52
C PRO A 82 -45.49 -7.99 5.31
N ALA A 83 -44.93 -9.20 5.20
CA ALA A 83 -45.39 -10.37 5.96
C ALA A 83 -44.81 -10.45 7.39
N GLY A 84 -43.95 -9.50 7.77
CA GLY A 84 -43.30 -9.46 9.08
C GLY A 84 -42.02 -10.30 9.20
N GLU A 85 -41.54 -10.88 8.11
CA GLU A 85 -40.27 -11.64 8.11
C GLU A 85 -39.07 -10.68 8.16
N VAL A 86 -38.12 -10.94 9.05
CA VAL A 86 -36.90 -10.13 9.24
C VAL A 86 -35.70 -10.81 8.59
N PHE A 87 -35.01 -10.08 7.73
CA PHE A 87 -33.78 -10.49 7.06
C PHE A 87 -32.60 -9.68 7.60
N GLU A 88 -31.73 -10.31 8.37
CA GLU A 88 -30.45 -9.72 8.78
C GLU A 88 -29.40 -9.89 7.69
N LEU A 89 -28.63 -8.84 7.42
CA LEU A 89 -27.76 -8.76 6.23
C LEU A 89 -26.28 -8.58 6.57
N SER A 90 -25.97 -8.20 7.81
CA SER A 90 -24.59 -8.04 8.29
C SER A 90 -23.97 -9.38 8.66
N THR A 91 -22.65 -9.41 8.83
CA THR A 91 -21.94 -10.62 9.29
C THR A 91 -20.78 -10.23 10.20
N LEU A 92 -20.83 -10.63 11.45
CA LEU A 92 -19.74 -10.50 12.42
C LEU A 92 -19.30 -11.88 12.89
N ALA A 93 -18.07 -11.97 13.37
CA ALA A 93 -17.54 -13.19 13.97
C ALA A 93 -17.41 -13.02 15.49
N PHE A 94 -17.75 -14.06 16.22
CA PHE A 94 -17.63 -14.20 17.68
C PHE A 94 -16.96 -15.52 18.02
N ALA A 95 -16.61 -15.69 19.28
CA ALA A 95 -16.25 -16.99 19.86
C ALA A 95 -17.35 -17.42 20.82
N ASP A 96 -17.78 -18.68 20.74
CA ASP A 96 -18.68 -19.24 21.76
C ASP A 96 -17.93 -19.62 23.05
N HIS A 97 -18.62 -20.25 23.99
CA HIS A 97 -18.06 -20.67 25.27
C HIS A 97 -16.96 -21.75 25.14
N ALA A 98 -16.92 -22.46 24.02
CA ALA A 98 -15.88 -23.44 23.70
C ALA A 98 -14.70 -22.81 22.93
N GLY A 99 -14.81 -21.53 22.56
CA GLY A 99 -13.82 -20.83 21.74
C GLY A 99 -14.01 -21.04 20.24
N GLU A 100 -15.09 -21.70 19.82
CA GLU A 100 -15.38 -21.96 18.41
C GLU A 100 -15.97 -20.73 17.74
N ARG A 101 -15.63 -20.55 16.46
CA ARG A 101 -16.09 -19.39 15.70
C ARG A 101 -17.59 -19.47 15.41
N VAL A 102 -18.32 -18.44 15.83
CA VAL A 102 -19.73 -18.24 15.51
C VAL A 102 -19.88 -17.01 14.61
N LEU A 103 -20.67 -17.14 13.55
CA LEU A 103 -21.01 -16.02 12.67
C LEU A 103 -22.44 -15.55 12.96
N ALA A 104 -22.59 -14.31 13.40
CA ALA A 104 -23.89 -13.71 13.68
C ALA A 104 -23.84 -12.18 13.48
N PRO A 105 -24.85 -11.54 12.88
CA PRO A 105 -25.89 -12.16 12.05
C PRO A 105 -25.33 -12.95 10.86
N ALA A 106 -26.15 -13.81 10.26
CA ALA A 106 -25.72 -14.71 9.17
C ALA A 106 -25.98 -14.15 7.76
N GLY A 107 -25.80 -12.84 7.56
CA GLY A 107 -26.09 -12.19 6.27
C GLY A 107 -25.32 -12.76 5.07
N TRP A 108 -24.14 -13.34 5.31
CA TRP A 108 -23.33 -14.04 4.32
C TRP A 108 -24.05 -15.19 3.61
N GLU A 109 -25.03 -15.84 4.26
CA GLU A 109 -25.84 -16.91 3.66
C GLU A 109 -26.79 -16.39 2.57
N ARG A 110 -27.10 -15.09 2.61
CA ARG A 110 -28.00 -14.41 1.66
C ARG A 110 -27.25 -13.65 0.58
N LEU A 111 -25.94 -13.47 0.74
CA LEU A 111 -25.12 -12.72 -0.21
C LEU A 111 -24.94 -13.53 -1.49
N VAL A 112 -25.51 -13.04 -2.59
CA VAL A 112 -25.54 -13.74 -3.89
C VAL A 112 -24.68 -13.05 -4.95
N ARG A 113 -24.30 -11.79 -4.73
CA ARG A 113 -23.40 -11.03 -5.60
C ARG A 113 -22.63 -9.98 -4.81
N PHE A 114 -21.34 -9.87 -5.10
CA PHE A 114 -20.46 -8.83 -4.59
C PHE A 114 -19.74 -8.15 -5.75
N GLU A 115 -19.62 -6.83 -5.72
CA GLU A 115 -18.95 -6.06 -6.76
C GLU A 115 -18.00 -5.03 -6.16
N ARG A 116 -16.77 -4.96 -6.66
CA ARG A 116 -15.78 -3.91 -6.36
C ARG A 116 -15.59 -3.07 -7.63
N ALA A 117 -16.14 -1.87 -7.62
CA ALA A 117 -15.91 -0.82 -8.62
C ALA A 117 -14.93 0.24 -8.07
N PRO A 118 -14.41 1.17 -8.89
CA PRO A 118 -13.39 2.14 -8.44
C PRO A 118 -13.76 2.84 -7.14
N ALA A 119 -14.88 3.56 -7.12
CA ALA A 119 -15.28 4.36 -5.97
C ALA A 119 -16.35 3.69 -5.08
N ALA A 120 -16.72 2.43 -5.35
CA ALA A 120 -17.83 1.80 -4.66
C ALA A 120 -17.68 0.27 -4.54
N VAL A 121 -18.19 -0.26 -3.43
CA VAL A 121 -18.40 -1.71 -3.23
C VAL A 121 -19.88 -1.99 -3.04
N ARG A 122 -20.36 -3.09 -3.62
CA ARG A 122 -21.79 -3.44 -3.63
C ARG A 122 -21.99 -4.87 -3.18
N TRP A 123 -22.98 -5.06 -2.34
CA TRP A 123 -23.48 -6.35 -1.90
C TRP A 123 -24.92 -6.48 -2.35
N THR A 124 -25.28 -7.61 -2.94
CA THR A 124 -26.67 -7.92 -3.28
C THR A 124 -27.09 -9.15 -2.50
N PHE A 125 -28.12 -8.99 -1.69
CA PHE A 125 -28.68 -10.04 -0.83
C PHE A 125 -30.00 -10.52 -1.41
N ALA A 126 -30.20 -11.85 -1.44
CA ALA A 126 -31.47 -12.46 -1.76
C ALA A 126 -32.40 -12.46 -0.55
N LEU A 127 -33.65 -12.06 -0.76
CA LEU A 127 -34.72 -12.04 0.23
C LEU A 127 -35.86 -12.99 -0.23
N ALA A 128 -36.96 -13.05 0.53
CA ALA A 128 -38.13 -13.85 0.14
C ALA A 128 -38.83 -13.29 -1.11
N GLY A 129 -39.52 -14.18 -1.85
CA GLY A 129 -40.39 -13.79 -2.97
C GLY A 129 -39.65 -13.22 -4.19
N GLY A 130 -38.35 -13.47 -4.33
CA GLY A 130 -37.53 -12.93 -5.42
C GLY A 130 -37.03 -11.49 -5.20
N ALA A 131 -37.42 -10.87 -4.07
CA ALA A 131 -36.91 -9.57 -3.67
C ALA A 131 -35.40 -9.61 -3.41
N ARG A 132 -34.71 -8.51 -3.71
CA ARG A 132 -33.26 -8.36 -3.51
C ARG A 132 -32.97 -7.00 -2.90
N LEU A 133 -32.10 -6.98 -1.89
CA LEU A 133 -31.55 -5.73 -1.39
C LEU A 133 -30.13 -5.54 -1.88
N ARG A 134 -29.88 -4.42 -2.56
CA ARG A 134 -28.54 -3.95 -2.89
C ARG A 134 -28.08 -2.94 -1.85
N ARG A 135 -26.96 -3.25 -1.18
CA ARG A 135 -26.20 -2.33 -0.31
C ARG A 135 -24.99 -1.82 -1.07
N THR A 136 -24.79 -0.51 -1.14
CA THR A 136 -23.65 0.11 -1.83
C THR A 136 -22.93 1.05 -0.88
N LEU A 137 -21.65 0.79 -0.60
CA LEU A 137 -20.76 1.75 0.06
C LEU A 137 -20.03 2.56 -1.01
N THR A 138 -20.10 3.88 -0.92
CA THR A 138 -19.37 4.81 -1.79
C THR A 138 -18.45 5.66 -0.95
N LEU A 139 -17.22 5.83 -1.43
CA LEU A 139 -16.23 6.74 -0.86
C LEU A 139 -15.78 7.73 -1.94
N ASP A 140 -16.29 8.96 -1.85
CA ASP A 140 -15.93 10.02 -2.78
C ASP A 140 -14.53 10.55 -2.47
N ARG A 141 -13.72 10.68 -3.51
CA ARG A 141 -12.35 11.19 -3.37
C ARG A 141 -12.40 12.67 -2.97
N GLY A 142 -11.62 13.06 -1.97
CA GLY A 142 -11.61 14.39 -1.37
C GLY A 142 -12.65 14.60 -0.27
N ALA A 143 -13.65 13.72 -0.12
CA ALA A 143 -14.72 13.88 0.86
C ALA A 143 -14.37 13.24 2.21
N GLU A 144 -14.65 13.94 3.31
CA GLU A 144 -14.45 13.45 4.68
C GLU A 144 -15.68 12.69 5.20
N GLY A 145 -16.17 11.73 4.41
CA GLY A 145 -17.36 10.97 4.75
C GLY A 145 -17.51 9.67 3.97
N ALA A 146 -18.60 8.96 4.21
CA ALA A 146 -18.99 7.76 3.47
C ALA A 146 -20.51 7.71 3.32
N ASP A 147 -20.97 7.11 2.23
CA ASP A 147 -22.39 6.88 1.95
C ASP A 147 -22.68 5.38 1.83
N VAL A 148 -23.64 4.89 2.61
CA VAL A 148 -24.16 3.53 2.53
C VAL A 148 -25.59 3.58 2.01
N ALA A 149 -25.77 3.21 0.74
CA ALA A 149 -27.05 3.22 0.06
C ALA A 149 -27.70 1.84 0.06
N PHE A 150 -29.01 1.79 0.27
CA PHE A 150 -29.85 0.60 0.29
C PHE A 150 -30.95 0.75 -0.75
N GLU A 151 -31.10 -0.26 -1.60
CA GLU A 151 -32.07 -0.26 -2.69
C GLU A 151 -32.73 -1.63 -2.81
N LEU A 152 -34.05 -1.65 -2.70
CA LEU A 152 -34.88 -2.82 -2.87
C LEU A 152 -35.27 -2.97 -4.35
N THR A 153 -35.12 -4.18 -4.87
CA THR A 153 -35.46 -4.53 -6.26
C THR A 153 -36.15 -5.89 -6.30
N GLY A 154 -36.81 -6.22 -7.43
CA GLY A 154 -37.46 -7.52 -7.61
C GLY A 154 -38.77 -7.71 -6.85
N THR A 155 -39.34 -6.65 -6.27
CA THR A 155 -40.63 -6.65 -5.57
C THR A 155 -41.23 -5.25 -5.56
N GLU A 156 -42.55 -5.15 -5.31
CA GLU A 156 -43.19 -3.90 -4.93
C GLU A 156 -42.62 -3.39 -3.57
N PRO A 157 -42.22 -2.11 -3.47
CA PRO A 157 -41.60 -1.59 -2.25
C PRO A 157 -42.52 -1.39 -1.04
N SER A 158 -43.84 -1.33 -1.24
CA SER A 158 -44.82 -1.01 -0.20
C SER A 158 -44.78 -2.04 0.94
N GLY A 159 -44.68 -1.55 2.19
CA GLY A 159 -44.66 -2.38 3.40
C GLY A 159 -43.30 -2.99 3.75
N TRP A 160 -42.26 -2.74 2.96
CA TRP A 160 -40.89 -3.12 3.30
C TRP A 160 -40.23 -2.04 4.16
N HIS A 161 -39.61 -2.45 5.27
CA HIS A 161 -38.98 -1.54 6.23
C HIS A 161 -37.49 -1.87 6.41
N LEU A 162 -36.65 -0.84 6.41
CA LEU A 162 -35.21 -0.92 6.66
C LEU A 162 -34.90 -0.48 8.10
N ARG A 163 -34.04 -1.23 8.78
CA ARG A 163 -33.37 -0.85 10.02
C ARG A 163 -31.85 -0.90 9.80
N VAL A 164 -31.15 0.16 10.20
CA VAL A 164 -29.69 0.28 10.11
C VAL A 164 -29.14 0.76 11.45
N ALA A 165 -28.41 -0.08 12.17
CA ALA A 165 -27.73 0.31 13.41
C ALA A 165 -26.22 0.46 13.15
N PRO A 166 -25.64 1.67 13.25
CA PRO A 166 -24.21 1.88 13.03
C PRO A 166 -23.37 1.28 14.16
N LEU A 167 -22.27 0.61 13.81
CA LEU A 167 -21.28 0.09 14.74
C LEU A 167 -20.08 1.04 14.78
N ILE A 168 -19.97 1.80 15.87
CA ILE A 168 -18.98 2.85 16.07
C ILE A 168 -17.79 2.31 16.84
N ALA A 169 -16.60 2.47 16.28
CA ALA A 169 -15.34 2.12 16.94
C ALA A 169 -14.69 3.34 17.61
N TRP A 170 -14.70 4.47 16.92
CA TRP A 170 -14.15 5.77 17.37
C TRP A 170 -12.78 5.68 18.03
N ARG A 171 -11.78 5.22 17.26
CA ARG A 171 -10.43 4.96 17.79
C ARG A 171 -9.33 5.18 16.75
N ASP A 172 -8.09 5.20 17.22
CA ASP A 172 -6.92 4.99 16.38
C ASP A 172 -7.06 3.71 15.54
N HIS A 173 -6.64 3.77 14.27
CA HIS A 173 -6.82 2.63 13.37
C HIS A 173 -5.91 1.42 13.69
N HIS A 174 -4.80 1.61 14.42
CA HIS A 174 -3.93 0.53 14.91
C HIS A 174 -4.39 -0.05 16.26
N ALA A 175 -5.26 0.65 17.00
CA ALA A 175 -5.80 0.18 18.27
C ALA A 175 -7.02 -0.73 18.09
N LEU A 176 -7.48 -1.30 19.20
CA LEU A 176 -8.82 -1.88 19.36
C LEU A 176 -9.56 -1.07 20.42
N THR A 177 -10.89 -1.10 20.38
CA THR A 177 -11.74 -0.46 21.39
C THR A 177 -12.46 -1.53 22.23
N GLY A 178 -12.79 -1.17 23.46
CA GLY A 178 -13.49 -2.01 24.42
C GLY A 178 -14.52 -1.17 25.17
N GLU A 179 -15.53 -1.81 25.77
CA GLU A 179 -16.54 -1.12 26.56
C GLU A 179 -15.86 -0.35 27.73
N GLY A 180 -16.05 0.97 27.76
CA GLY A 180 -15.41 1.87 28.74
C GLY A 180 -14.05 2.45 28.34
N GLY A 181 -13.49 2.06 27.18
CA GLY A 181 -12.18 2.53 26.71
C GLY A 181 -12.20 3.85 25.93
N ALA A 182 -13.32 4.18 25.26
CA ALA A 182 -13.49 5.42 24.50
C ALA A 182 -14.69 6.23 25.02
N ALA A 183 -14.49 7.52 25.30
CA ALA A 183 -15.57 8.45 25.62
C ALA A 183 -16.29 8.85 24.32
N ILE A 184 -17.15 7.96 23.82
CA ILE A 184 -17.97 8.23 22.64
C ILE A 184 -19.22 8.97 23.09
N HIS A 185 -19.32 10.23 22.71
CA HIS A 185 -20.48 11.06 22.93
C HIS A 185 -21.45 10.92 21.77
N CYS A 186 -22.70 10.59 22.07
CA CYS A 186 -23.79 10.57 21.11
C CYS A 186 -24.88 11.56 21.55
N ALA A 187 -25.12 12.58 20.73
CA ALA A 187 -26.16 13.57 20.95
C ALA A 187 -27.24 13.45 19.85
N CYS A 188 -28.43 13.04 20.26
CA CYS A 188 -29.62 13.00 19.42
C CYS A 188 -30.91 12.94 20.27
N GLU A 189 -31.99 13.48 19.72
CA GLU A 189 -33.35 13.26 20.19
C GLU A 189 -33.97 12.07 19.43
N ASP A 190 -34.92 11.36 20.04
CA ASP A 190 -35.68 10.32 19.34
C ASP A 190 -36.47 10.93 18.17
N GLY A 191 -36.51 10.23 17.04
CA GLY A 191 -37.10 10.73 15.80
C GLY A 191 -36.20 11.65 14.99
N ALA A 192 -34.97 11.95 15.47
CA ALA A 192 -34.02 12.75 14.72
C ALA A 192 -33.63 12.10 13.40
N ARG A 193 -33.33 12.93 12.39
CA ARG A 193 -32.77 12.48 11.09
C ARG A 193 -31.26 12.54 11.06
N LEU A 194 -30.67 13.10 12.11
CA LEU A 194 -29.25 13.36 12.26
C LEU A 194 -28.83 13.05 13.70
N VAL A 195 -27.72 12.33 13.84
CA VAL A 195 -27.08 11.98 15.11
C VAL A 195 -25.69 12.59 15.10
N ARG A 196 -25.34 13.32 16.16
CA ARG A 196 -23.98 13.84 16.34
C ARG A 196 -23.17 12.86 17.18
N LEU A 197 -22.01 12.49 16.66
CA LEU A 197 -20.99 11.69 17.34
C LEU A 197 -19.81 12.60 17.65
N GLY A 198 -19.20 12.40 18.81
CA GLY A 198 -17.97 13.08 19.18
C GLY A 198 -17.18 12.26 20.18
N GLY A 199 -15.93 12.61 20.37
CA GLY A 199 -15.07 11.97 21.34
C GLY A 199 -13.61 12.27 21.07
N ASP A 200 -12.79 12.04 22.08
CA ASP A 200 -11.35 12.24 21.98
C ASP A 200 -10.69 11.13 21.15
N LEU A 201 -9.82 11.54 20.23
CA LEU A 201 -8.94 10.67 19.45
C LEU A 201 -7.49 11.10 19.72
N PRO A 202 -6.47 10.27 19.39
CA PRO A 202 -5.08 10.64 19.63
C PRO A 202 -4.66 11.96 18.97
N ALA A 203 -5.28 12.31 17.84
CA ALA A 203 -5.04 13.56 17.12
C ALA A 203 -5.80 14.78 17.69
N GLY A 204 -6.55 14.59 18.77
CA GLY A 204 -7.44 15.58 19.38
C GLY A 204 -8.93 15.22 19.25
N PRO A 205 -9.81 16.04 19.83
CA PRO A 205 -11.25 15.85 19.75
C PRO A 205 -11.73 15.93 18.31
N ALA A 206 -12.64 15.02 17.94
CA ALA A 206 -13.29 15.02 16.64
C ALA A 206 -14.81 14.98 16.79
N GLU A 207 -15.51 15.42 15.76
CA GLU A 207 -16.96 15.28 15.64
C GLU A 207 -17.33 14.72 14.26
N ALA A 208 -18.45 14.01 14.21
CA ALA A 208 -19.05 13.53 12.98
C ALA A 208 -20.57 13.52 13.10
N THR A 209 -21.25 13.51 11.96
CA THR A 209 -22.69 13.35 11.87
C THR A 209 -23.04 12.08 11.11
N LEU A 210 -24.01 11.35 11.63
CA LEU A 210 -24.72 10.30 10.92
C LEU A 210 -26.11 10.83 10.55
N SER A 211 -26.55 10.60 9.32
CA SER A 211 -27.90 11.00 8.91
C SER A 211 -28.54 10.03 7.93
N LEU A 212 -29.86 9.89 8.05
CA LEU A 212 -30.70 9.20 7.09
C LEU A 212 -31.91 10.11 6.77
N PRO A 213 -31.83 10.95 5.72
CA PRO A 213 -32.75 12.08 5.51
C PRO A 213 -34.25 11.75 5.45
N THR A 214 -34.60 10.52 5.07
CA THR A 214 -35.98 10.05 4.92
C THR A 214 -36.38 9.01 5.98
N GLY A 215 -35.61 8.89 7.06
CA GLY A 215 -35.89 7.97 8.16
C GLY A 215 -36.07 8.67 9.49
N ARG A 216 -36.09 7.86 10.54
CA ARG A 216 -36.13 8.28 11.94
C ARG A 216 -35.07 7.53 12.72
N PHE A 217 -34.38 8.21 13.63
CA PHE A 217 -33.49 7.56 14.57
C PHE A 217 -34.27 7.13 15.80
N ARG A 218 -34.09 5.88 16.22
CA ARG A 218 -34.54 5.35 17.50
C ARG A 218 -33.31 5.14 18.37
N ARG A 219 -33.25 5.84 19.49
CA ARG A 219 -32.19 5.68 20.46
C ARG A 219 -32.39 4.37 21.23
N ASP A 220 -31.39 3.52 21.17
CA ASP A 220 -31.35 2.23 21.85
C ASP A 220 -29.86 1.86 21.97
N SER A 221 -29.17 2.57 22.87
CA SER A 221 -27.72 2.53 22.92
C SER A 221 -27.24 1.25 23.61
N ASP A 222 -26.33 0.52 22.96
CA ASP A 222 -25.79 -0.75 23.45
C ASP A 222 -24.34 -0.96 22.94
N TRP A 223 -23.73 -2.07 23.34
CA TRP A 223 -22.42 -2.52 22.90
C TRP A 223 -22.47 -3.94 22.35
N TRP A 224 -21.92 -4.12 21.17
CA TRP A 224 -21.65 -5.42 20.59
C TRP A 224 -20.27 -5.89 21.03
N ARG A 225 -20.23 -6.84 21.97
CA ARG A 225 -19.01 -7.23 22.68
C ARG A 225 -18.33 -8.44 22.04
N GLY A 226 -17.00 -8.45 22.07
CA GLY A 226 -16.19 -9.61 21.72
C GLY A 226 -16.21 -9.99 20.24
N VAL A 227 -16.32 -9.01 19.34
CA VAL A 227 -16.18 -9.23 17.89
C VAL A 227 -14.75 -9.73 17.61
N ARG A 228 -14.61 -10.87 16.93
CA ARG A 228 -13.35 -11.56 16.68
C ARG A 228 -12.75 -11.24 15.31
N LEU A 229 -11.44 -11.02 15.29
CA LEU A 229 -10.66 -10.61 14.13
C LEU A 229 -9.64 -11.71 13.77
N ALA A 230 -10.06 -12.68 12.97
CA ALA A 230 -9.28 -13.89 12.68
C ALA A 230 -7.87 -13.62 12.11
N ALA A 231 -7.70 -12.62 11.25
CA ALA A 231 -6.39 -12.29 10.67
C ALA A 231 -5.46 -11.59 11.68
N ASP A 232 -5.99 -10.88 12.68
CA ASP A 232 -5.18 -10.35 13.79
C ASP A 232 -4.75 -11.50 14.72
N ALA A 233 -5.63 -12.46 15.00
CA ALA A 233 -5.32 -13.65 15.78
C ALA A 233 -4.22 -14.50 15.14
N GLU A 234 -4.29 -14.73 13.82
CA GLU A 234 -3.26 -15.44 13.03
C GLU A 234 -1.87 -14.75 13.13
N ARG A 235 -1.84 -13.44 13.39
CA ARG A 235 -0.60 -12.66 13.57
C ARG A 235 -0.14 -12.58 15.02
N GLY A 236 -0.80 -13.28 15.95
CA GLY A 236 -0.52 -13.22 17.38
C GLY A 236 -0.81 -11.85 18.00
N GLN A 237 -1.73 -11.08 17.41
CA GLN A 237 -2.16 -9.78 17.93
C GLN A 237 -3.46 -9.94 18.73
N ALA A 238 -3.79 -8.94 19.55
CA ALA A 238 -5.13 -8.86 20.16
C ALA A 238 -6.20 -8.86 19.04
N ASP A 239 -7.28 -9.62 19.24
CA ASP A 239 -8.23 -9.97 18.19
C ASP A 239 -9.70 -9.75 18.58
N ALA A 240 -9.97 -9.26 19.79
CA ALA A 240 -11.33 -9.01 20.29
C ALA A 240 -11.60 -7.50 20.39
N GLU A 241 -12.75 -7.08 19.87
CA GLU A 241 -13.17 -5.66 19.86
C GLU A 241 -14.63 -5.53 20.30
N ASP A 242 -14.94 -4.50 21.09
CA ASP A 242 -16.31 -4.12 21.40
C ASP A 242 -16.72 -2.89 20.57
N LEU A 243 -17.91 -2.91 19.98
CA LEU A 243 -18.38 -1.85 19.10
C LEU A 243 -19.62 -1.16 19.69
N PHE A 244 -19.58 0.16 19.79
CA PHE A 244 -20.67 0.94 20.32
C PHE A 244 -21.79 1.10 19.29
N VAL A 245 -23.04 0.87 19.70
CA VAL A 245 -24.22 1.11 18.91
C VAL A 245 -25.01 2.24 19.56
N PRO A 246 -25.12 3.43 18.94
CA PRO A 246 -25.88 4.53 19.53
C PRO A 246 -27.40 4.30 19.49
N GLY A 247 -27.88 3.48 18.56
CA GLY A 247 -29.28 3.22 18.25
C GLY A 247 -29.44 2.79 16.80
N SER A 248 -30.62 2.94 16.20
CA SER A 248 -30.86 2.56 14.81
C SER A 248 -31.67 3.58 14.03
N PHE A 249 -31.34 3.74 12.75
CA PHE A 249 -32.18 4.44 11.79
C PHE A 249 -33.22 3.49 11.18
N GLU A 250 -34.47 3.93 11.10
CA GLU A 250 -35.58 3.19 10.51
C GLU A 250 -36.20 3.99 9.36
N ALA A 251 -36.50 3.32 8.24
CA ALA A 251 -37.15 3.95 7.09
C ALA A 251 -37.92 2.95 6.23
N ASP A 252 -39.00 3.39 5.60
CA ASP A 252 -39.71 2.58 4.59
C ASP A 252 -38.88 2.51 3.31
N LEU A 253 -38.87 1.37 2.61
CA LEU A 253 -38.05 1.14 1.42
C LEU A 253 -38.70 1.58 0.10
N LEU A 254 -39.55 2.63 0.11
CA LEU A 254 -40.24 3.17 -1.08
C LEU A 254 -39.32 3.72 -2.20
N GLY A 255 -38.00 3.68 -2.00
CA GLY A 255 -36.96 4.08 -2.93
C GLY A 255 -35.60 3.96 -2.26
N PRO A 256 -34.50 4.40 -2.91
CA PRO A 256 -33.17 4.35 -2.31
C PRO A 256 -33.11 5.07 -0.95
N ARG A 257 -32.41 4.47 0.01
CA ARG A 257 -32.13 5.05 1.33
C ARG A 257 -30.63 5.17 1.52
N VAL A 258 -30.14 6.31 2.00
CA VAL A 258 -28.70 6.55 2.13
C VAL A 258 -28.40 6.98 3.55
N LEU A 259 -27.68 6.12 4.28
CA LEU A 259 -27.02 6.49 5.52
C LEU A 259 -25.74 7.25 5.16
N ARG A 260 -25.57 8.45 5.70
CA ARG A 260 -24.41 9.30 5.46
C ARG A 260 -23.63 9.52 6.73
N LEU A 261 -22.33 9.27 6.69
CA LEU A 261 -21.37 9.72 7.70
C LEU A 261 -20.58 10.90 7.16
N ARG A 262 -20.48 12.00 7.92
CA ARG A 262 -19.68 13.19 7.57
C ARG A 262 -18.89 13.70 8.77
N ARG A 263 -17.60 14.00 8.62
CA ARG A 263 -16.82 14.73 9.63
C ARG A 263 -17.43 16.12 9.88
N THR A 264 -17.30 16.62 11.11
CA THR A 264 -17.77 17.95 11.53
C THR A 264 -16.62 18.70 12.24
N PRO A 265 -16.35 19.98 11.86
CA PRO A 265 -16.85 20.64 10.67
C PRO A 265 -16.43 19.88 9.40
N ALA A 266 -17.27 19.96 8.35
CA ALA A 266 -16.90 19.38 7.07
C ALA A 266 -15.81 20.25 6.44
N ASP A 267 -14.79 19.65 5.84
CA ASP A 267 -13.94 20.36 4.91
C ASP A 267 -14.78 20.75 3.68
N ASP A 268 -14.83 22.05 3.35
CA ASP A 268 -15.59 22.60 2.21
C ASP A 268 -14.96 22.23 0.84
N ALA A 269 -13.89 21.43 0.83
CA ALA A 269 -13.25 20.94 -0.38
C ALA A 269 -14.23 20.08 -1.22
N PRO A 270 -14.47 20.45 -2.50
CA PRO A 270 -15.36 19.67 -3.35
C PRO A 270 -14.80 18.26 -3.61
N PRO A 271 -15.67 17.25 -3.82
CA PRO A 271 -15.26 15.94 -4.28
C PRO A 271 -14.37 16.07 -5.52
N ARG A 272 -13.24 15.39 -5.52
CA ARG A 272 -12.32 15.34 -6.65
C ARG A 272 -12.66 14.13 -7.51
N PRO A 273 -12.66 14.25 -8.84
CA PRO A 273 -12.77 13.06 -9.68
C PRO A 273 -11.59 12.13 -9.38
N ARG A 274 -11.83 10.81 -9.41
CA ARG A 274 -10.72 9.87 -9.47
C ARG A 274 -9.92 10.18 -10.74
N PRO A 275 -8.57 10.25 -10.65
CA PRO A 275 -7.74 10.49 -11.82
C PRO A 275 -8.10 9.53 -12.94
N GLY A 276 -8.27 10.05 -14.16
CA GLY A 276 -8.46 9.22 -15.34
C GLY A 276 -7.24 8.32 -15.53
N VAL A 277 -7.47 7.05 -15.81
CA VAL A 277 -6.42 6.07 -16.08
C VAL A 277 -6.06 6.12 -17.56
N GLY A 278 -4.81 6.46 -17.86
CA GLY A 278 -4.38 6.79 -19.21
C GLY A 278 -4.20 5.59 -20.15
N VAL A 279 -4.26 4.35 -19.63
CA VAL A 279 -3.96 3.14 -20.39
C VAL A 279 -5.16 2.19 -20.40
N SER A 280 -5.84 2.10 -21.54
CA SER A 280 -6.88 1.10 -21.79
C SER A 280 -6.29 -0.31 -21.66
N GLY A 281 -6.94 -1.19 -20.88
CA GLY A 281 -6.56 -2.60 -20.72
C GLY A 281 -5.49 -2.90 -19.65
N ASP A 282 -5.08 -1.92 -18.84
CA ASP A 282 -4.24 -2.17 -17.65
C ASP A 282 -5.13 -2.44 -16.42
N PRO A 283 -5.20 -3.68 -15.90
CA PRO A 283 -6.03 -4.01 -14.73
C PRO A 283 -5.60 -3.27 -13.46
N LEU A 284 -4.36 -2.79 -13.41
CA LEU A 284 -3.77 -2.09 -12.27
C LEU A 284 -3.90 -0.57 -12.36
N ALA A 285 -4.41 -0.03 -13.47
CA ALA A 285 -4.42 1.42 -13.63
C ALA A 285 -5.24 2.12 -12.53
N PRO A 286 -6.46 1.68 -12.16
CA PRO A 286 -7.20 2.39 -11.13
C PRO A 286 -6.69 2.09 -9.71
N ALA A 287 -5.92 1.02 -9.52
CA ALA A 287 -5.18 0.76 -8.29
C ALA A 287 -4.09 1.84 -8.05
N ALA A 288 -3.49 2.38 -9.11
CA ALA A 288 -2.48 3.42 -8.98
C ALA A 288 -3.00 4.69 -8.32
N ALA A 289 -4.29 5.01 -8.51
CA ALA A 289 -4.92 6.16 -7.88
C ALA A 289 -5.20 5.96 -6.37
N ASP A 290 -5.25 4.72 -5.90
CA ASP A 290 -5.60 4.41 -4.49
C ASP A 290 -4.48 4.92 -3.54
N PHE A 291 -3.22 4.88 -3.97
CA PHE A 291 -2.05 5.28 -3.17
C PHE A 291 -1.78 6.79 -3.15
N LEU A 292 -2.44 7.57 -4.00
CA LEU A 292 -2.20 9.00 -4.10
C LEU A 292 -3.06 9.75 -3.08
N ALA A 293 -2.42 10.52 -2.21
CA ALA A 293 -3.08 11.29 -1.16
C ALA A 293 -2.68 12.76 -1.15
N ALA A 294 -3.53 13.61 -0.58
CA ALA A 294 -3.19 14.99 -0.27
C ALA A 294 -2.31 15.07 0.98
N ARG A 295 -1.27 15.92 0.93
CA ARG A 295 -0.42 16.27 2.07
C ARG A 295 -0.33 17.77 2.19
N ARG A 296 -0.49 18.29 3.40
CA ARG A 296 -0.23 19.71 3.67
C ARG A 296 1.27 19.92 3.95
N VAL A 297 1.87 20.88 3.25
CA VAL A 297 3.27 21.31 3.45
C VAL A 297 3.25 22.83 3.57
N GLY A 298 3.40 23.34 4.80
CA GLY A 298 3.15 24.75 5.10
C GLY A 298 1.72 25.17 4.72
N ALA A 299 1.60 26.19 3.87
CA ALA A 299 0.30 26.67 3.39
C ALA A 299 -0.23 25.93 2.14
N GLU A 300 0.55 25.02 1.56
CA GLU A 300 0.19 24.35 0.31
C GLU A 300 -0.30 22.92 0.53
N THR A 301 -1.17 22.46 -0.36
CA THR A 301 -1.58 21.05 -0.43
C THR A 301 -0.93 20.41 -1.65
N LEU A 302 0.02 19.51 -1.40
CA LEU A 302 0.74 18.74 -2.42
C LEU A 302 0.16 17.32 -2.53
N THR A 303 0.58 16.60 -3.57
CA THR A 303 0.34 15.15 -3.68
C THR A 303 1.45 14.41 -2.96
N THR A 304 1.12 13.33 -2.25
CA THR A 304 2.08 12.33 -1.74
C THR A 304 1.63 10.92 -2.12
N VAL A 305 2.48 9.94 -1.86
CA VAL A 305 2.22 8.51 -2.10
C VAL A 305 2.23 7.77 -0.76
N LEU A 306 1.11 7.17 -0.39
CA LEU A 306 1.07 6.19 0.70
C LEU A 306 1.70 4.88 0.23
N ALA A 307 2.62 4.31 1.01
CA ALA A 307 3.35 3.10 0.62
C ALA A 307 2.43 1.87 0.48
N GLY A 308 1.37 1.81 1.29
CA GLY A 308 0.31 0.81 1.14
C GLY A 308 -0.73 0.83 2.23
N TYR A 309 -1.87 0.18 1.95
CA TYR A 309 -2.99 0.10 2.88
C TYR A 309 -3.15 -1.32 3.46
N PRO A 310 -3.43 -1.44 4.77
CA PRO A 310 -3.85 -0.33 5.64
C PRO A 310 -2.74 0.29 6.51
N TRP A 311 -1.53 -0.26 6.52
CA TRP A 311 -0.57 0.06 7.59
C TRP A 311 0.26 1.32 7.35
N PHE A 312 0.67 1.56 6.12
CA PHE A 312 1.76 2.49 5.89
C PHE A 312 1.28 3.92 5.68
N ALA A 313 2.09 4.86 6.18
CA ALA A 313 2.06 6.27 5.84
C ALA A 313 2.76 6.51 4.49
N ASP A 314 3.19 7.73 4.21
CA ASP A 314 4.04 8.03 3.06
C ASP A 314 5.51 7.87 3.40
N TRP A 315 6.09 6.84 2.80
CA TRP A 315 7.50 6.46 2.96
C TRP A 315 8.26 6.92 1.73
N GLY A 316 9.38 7.62 1.93
CA GLY A 316 10.16 8.23 0.86
C GLY A 316 10.63 7.19 -0.15
N ARG A 317 11.28 6.13 0.32
CA ARG A 317 11.77 5.03 -0.52
C ARG A 317 10.67 4.49 -1.45
N ASP A 318 9.56 4.03 -0.87
CA ASP A 318 8.41 3.50 -1.60
C ASP A 318 7.83 4.53 -2.57
N ALA A 319 7.69 5.79 -2.15
CA ALA A 319 7.17 6.86 -2.98
C ALA A 319 8.02 7.09 -4.23
N PHE A 320 9.35 7.13 -4.09
CA PHE A 320 10.26 7.40 -5.21
C PHE A 320 10.39 6.21 -6.17
N ILE A 321 10.38 4.98 -5.65
CA ILE A 321 10.31 3.76 -6.47
C ILE A 321 8.98 3.71 -7.23
N ALA A 322 7.87 4.03 -6.56
CA ALA A 322 6.55 3.95 -7.16
C ALA A 322 6.23 5.11 -8.13
N LEU A 323 6.85 6.29 -7.95
CA LEU A 323 6.52 7.51 -8.70
C LEU A 323 6.48 7.34 -10.22
N PRO A 324 7.46 6.67 -10.88
CA PRO A 324 7.41 6.47 -12.31
C PRO A 324 6.16 5.68 -12.76
N GLY A 325 5.86 4.58 -12.07
CA GLY A 325 4.74 3.69 -12.39
C GLY A 325 3.36 4.25 -12.03
N LEU A 326 3.26 5.07 -10.98
CA LEU A 326 2.00 5.68 -10.54
C LEU A 326 1.65 6.97 -11.29
N LEU A 327 2.65 7.76 -11.69
CA LEU A 327 2.44 9.13 -12.17
C LEU A 327 3.07 9.41 -13.53
N LEU A 328 4.30 8.98 -13.79
CA LEU A 328 5.00 9.32 -15.05
C LEU A 328 4.46 8.55 -16.25
N VAL A 329 4.04 7.29 -16.06
CA VAL A 329 3.39 6.47 -17.10
C VAL A 329 2.16 7.19 -17.68
N ASP A 330 1.35 7.81 -16.81
CA ASP A 330 0.14 8.55 -17.19
C ASP A 330 0.42 10.03 -17.48
N ARG A 331 1.70 10.45 -17.54
CA ARG A 331 2.14 11.85 -17.74
C ARG A 331 1.56 12.85 -16.73
N ARG A 332 1.29 12.41 -15.49
CA ARG A 332 0.78 13.24 -14.39
C ARG A 332 1.92 14.03 -13.73
N LEU A 333 2.59 14.85 -14.53
CA LEU A 333 3.83 15.53 -14.17
C LEU A 333 3.69 16.52 -13.01
N GLY A 334 2.54 17.21 -12.91
CA GLY A 334 2.28 18.14 -11.80
C GLY A 334 2.14 17.44 -10.45
N GLU A 335 1.46 16.30 -10.42
CA GLU A 335 1.32 15.48 -9.21
C GLU A 335 2.65 14.82 -8.83
N ALA A 336 3.41 14.33 -9.82
CA ALA A 336 4.77 13.82 -9.60
C ALA A 336 5.71 14.88 -9.01
N ALA A 337 5.65 16.12 -9.53
CA ALA A 337 6.36 17.25 -8.95
C ALA A 337 5.92 17.53 -7.50
N GLY A 338 4.63 17.41 -7.21
CA GLY A 338 4.07 17.54 -5.87
C GLY A 338 4.67 16.54 -4.87
N VAL A 339 4.78 15.26 -5.26
CA VAL A 339 5.40 14.22 -4.43
C VAL A 339 6.85 14.56 -4.13
N LEU A 340 7.65 14.81 -5.17
CA LEU A 340 9.08 15.14 -5.01
C LEU A 340 9.27 16.41 -4.14
N ARG A 341 8.44 17.42 -4.37
CA ARG A 341 8.50 18.69 -3.63
C ARG A 341 8.13 18.52 -2.15
N ALA A 342 7.19 17.63 -1.82
CA ALA A 342 6.81 17.38 -0.43
C ALA A 342 8.00 16.83 0.38
N PHE A 343 8.74 15.87 -0.19
CA PHE A 343 9.94 15.33 0.46
C PHE A 343 11.14 16.28 0.40
N ALA A 344 11.30 17.02 -0.70
CA ALA A 344 12.36 18.04 -0.82
C ALA A 344 12.25 19.12 0.27
N GLY A 345 11.04 19.49 0.67
CA GLY A 345 10.80 20.43 1.77
C GLY A 345 11.24 19.92 3.15
N ALA A 346 11.45 18.62 3.30
CA ALA A 346 11.89 17.95 4.52
C ALA A 346 13.35 17.45 4.45
N LEU A 347 14.14 17.87 3.46
CA LEU A 347 15.55 17.50 3.36
C LEU A 347 16.34 17.99 4.58
N ARG A 348 17.20 17.12 5.13
CA ARG A 348 18.13 17.46 6.23
C ARG A 348 19.50 16.83 5.96
N GLY A 349 20.55 17.65 5.92
CA GLY A 349 21.91 17.16 5.69
C GLY A 349 22.04 16.32 4.41
N GLY A 350 21.30 16.65 3.34
CA GLY A 350 21.30 15.85 2.11
C GLY A 350 20.54 14.52 2.19
N LEU A 351 19.84 14.22 3.30
CA LEU A 351 18.95 13.07 3.43
C LEU A 351 17.50 13.48 3.27
N VAL A 352 16.73 12.69 2.49
CA VAL A 352 15.27 12.70 2.52
C VAL A 352 14.76 11.84 3.66
N PRO A 353 13.56 12.11 4.21
CA PRO A 353 13.00 11.24 5.23
C PRO A 353 12.62 9.87 4.67
N ASN A 354 12.83 8.83 5.47
CA ASN A 354 12.34 7.49 5.17
C ASN A 354 10.83 7.42 5.30
N ARG A 355 10.26 8.07 6.32
CA ARG A 355 8.81 8.20 6.50
C ARG A 355 8.44 9.48 7.23
N PHE A 356 7.22 9.94 6.99
CA PHE A 356 6.57 10.88 7.91
C PHE A 356 5.76 10.08 8.95
N SER A 357 5.90 10.44 10.22
CA SER A 357 5.32 9.69 11.34
C SER A 357 3.83 9.99 11.55
N ASP A 358 3.04 8.97 11.89
CA ASP A 358 1.64 9.09 12.30
C ASP A 358 1.45 9.79 13.66
N ALA A 359 2.53 10.02 14.43
CA ALA A 359 2.47 10.59 15.78
C ALA A 359 2.18 12.11 15.86
N GLY A 360 1.91 12.77 14.72
CA GLY A 360 1.61 14.20 14.63
C GLY A 360 2.86 15.11 14.67
N GLY A 361 2.69 16.32 14.12
CA GLY A 361 3.67 17.42 14.19
C GLY A 361 4.97 17.20 13.41
N ASP A 362 4.97 17.40 12.08
CA ASP A 362 6.15 17.44 11.17
C ASP A 362 7.28 16.42 11.42
N ALA A 363 7.00 15.33 12.15
CA ALA A 363 7.98 14.37 12.62
C ALA A 363 8.35 13.43 11.46
N ALA A 364 9.35 13.85 10.72
CA ALA A 364 10.03 13.06 9.71
C ALA A 364 11.11 12.18 10.35
N GLU A 365 11.18 10.92 9.94
CA GLU A 365 12.20 9.99 10.39
C GLU A 365 13.23 9.74 9.30
N TYR A 366 14.50 9.82 9.67
CA TYR A 366 15.63 9.65 8.78
C TYR A 366 16.35 8.37 9.18
N ASN A 367 16.02 7.25 8.52
CA ASN A 367 16.71 5.96 8.67
C ASN A 367 16.86 5.27 7.32
N THR A 368 17.21 6.06 6.30
CA THR A 368 17.32 5.59 4.93
C THR A 368 18.53 6.22 4.24
N LEU A 369 19.35 5.37 3.63
CA LEU A 369 20.43 5.76 2.73
C LEU A 369 19.94 5.71 1.29
N ASP A 370 19.33 4.60 0.91
CA ASP A 370 18.82 4.34 -0.43
C ASP A 370 17.64 5.25 -0.80
N GLY A 371 16.83 5.71 0.16
CA GLY A 371 15.74 6.66 -0.07
C GLY A 371 16.22 7.95 -0.74
N SER A 372 17.38 8.49 -0.31
CA SER A 372 17.97 9.69 -0.92
C SER A 372 18.47 9.41 -2.35
N MET A 373 18.99 8.21 -2.60
CA MET A 373 19.40 7.79 -3.93
C MET A 373 18.20 7.60 -4.86
N TRP A 374 17.13 6.99 -4.37
CA TRP A 374 15.87 6.86 -5.10
C TRP A 374 15.20 8.21 -5.35
N PHE A 375 15.28 9.16 -4.42
CA PHE A 375 14.80 10.53 -4.61
C PHE A 375 15.45 11.19 -5.81
N VAL A 376 16.79 11.22 -5.86
CA VAL A 376 17.52 11.83 -6.99
C VAL A 376 17.18 11.10 -8.29
N HIS A 377 17.11 9.77 -8.26
CA HIS A 377 16.76 8.97 -9.44
C HIS A 377 15.36 9.35 -9.99
N ALA A 378 14.36 9.40 -9.11
CA ALA A 378 13.00 9.77 -9.46
C ALA A 378 12.89 11.24 -9.92
N ALA A 379 13.65 12.15 -9.29
CA ALA A 379 13.69 13.57 -9.65
C ALA A 379 14.29 13.79 -11.05
N LEU A 380 15.34 13.04 -11.42
CA LEU A 380 15.92 13.07 -12.75
C LEU A 380 14.95 12.48 -13.79
N ALA A 381 14.31 11.35 -13.49
CA ALA A 381 13.31 10.75 -14.37
C ALA A 381 12.10 11.69 -14.62
N TRP A 382 11.67 12.41 -13.57
CA TRP A 382 10.63 13.44 -13.70
C TRP A 382 11.09 14.61 -14.59
N ALA A 383 12.31 15.09 -14.41
CA ALA A 383 12.87 16.18 -15.20
C ALA A 383 12.94 15.81 -16.68
N GLU A 384 13.46 14.63 -17.01
CA GLU A 384 13.50 14.10 -18.36
C GLU A 384 12.08 13.99 -18.97
N ALA A 385 11.11 13.48 -18.20
CA ALA A 385 9.72 13.39 -18.64
C ALA A 385 9.08 14.77 -18.86
N ALA A 386 9.41 15.76 -18.02
CA ALA A 386 8.94 17.14 -18.15
C ALA A 386 9.54 17.83 -19.38
N THR A 387 10.85 17.69 -19.60
CA THR A 387 11.52 18.19 -20.80
C THR A 387 10.98 17.54 -22.06
N ALA A 388 10.79 16.21 -22.07
CA ALA A 388 10.16 15.49 -23.18
C ALA A 388 8.71 15.92 -23.43
N ALA A 389 8.03 16.45 -22.41
CA ALA A 389 6.70 17.04 -22.52
C ALA A 389 6.70 18.51 -22.98
N GLY A 390 7.88 19.10 -23.26
CA GLY A 390 8.02 20.47 -23.75
C GLY A 390 8.15 21.53 -22.66
N ALA A 391 8.51 21.16 -21.43
CA ALA A 391 8.82 22.15 -20.39
C ALA A 391 10.03 23.01 -20.80
N ALA A 392 9.83 24.33 -20.92
CA ALA A 392 10.87 25.27 -21.33
C ALA A 392 11.95 25.46 -20.23
N CYS A 393 11.55 25.37 -18.97
CA CYS A 393 12.43 25.39 -17.82
C CYS A 393 11.93 24.47 -16.71
N LEU A 394 12.86 23.92 -15.94
CA LEU A 394 12.57 23.15 -14.74
C LEU A 394 12.53 24.08 -13.51
N PRO A 395 11.72 23.77 -12.49
CA PRO A 395 11.51 24.65 -11.36
C PRO A 395 12.75 24.73 -10.45
N PRO A 396 13.13 25.90 -9.92
CA PRO A 396 14.35 26.06 -9.13
C PRO A 396 14.44 25.21 -7.85
N TRP A 397 13.30 24.83 -7.27
CA TRP A 397 13.30 23.95 -6.09
C TRP A 397 13.84 22.56 -6.40
N TRP A 398 13.59 22.06 -7.62
CA TRP A 398 14.03 20.73 -8.05
C TRP A 398 15.55 20.69 -8.16
N GLU A 399 16.13 21.70 -8.82
CA GLU A 399 17.58 21.82 -8.99
C GLU A 399 18.26 21.89 -7.62
N ARG A 400 17.77 22.78 -6.73
CA ARG A 400 18.29 22.90 -5.36
C ARG A 400 18.22 21.60 -4.58
N ALA A 401 17.13 20.84 -4.70
CA ALA A 401 16.95 19.60 -3.97
C ALA A 401 17.91 18.50 -4.45
N VAL A 402 18.07 18.34 -5.78
CA VAL A 402 19.02 17.36 -6.35
C VAL A 402 20.46 17.74 -5.97
N VAL A 403 20.83 19.01 -6.14
CA VAL A 403 22.15 19.52 -5.78
C VAL A 403 22.43 19.33 -4.28
N ALA A 404 21.47 19.65 -3.41
CA ALA A 404 21.63 19.51 -1.96
C ALA A 404 21.92 18.07 -1.54
N VAL A 405 21.30 17.07 -2.17
CA VAL A 405 21.59 15.66 -1.89
C VAL A 405 22.98 15.29 -2.38
N LEU A 406 23.30 15.58 -3.65
CA LEU A 406 24.57 15.15 -4.26
C LEU A 406 25.79 15.81 -3.61
N ASP A 407 25.76 17.13 -3.42
CA ASP A 407 26.88 17.88 -2.84
C ASP A 407 27.12 17.48 -1.38
N ALA A 408 26.07 17.25 -0.60
CA ALA A 408 26.20 16.78 0.78
C ALA A 408 26.84 15.39 0.88
N HIS A 409 26.49 14.48 -0.03
CA HIS A 409 27.13 13.15 -0.05
C HIS A 409 28.60 13.24 -0.49
N LEU A 410 28.91 14.05 -1.51
CA LEU A 410 30.31 14.28 -1.94
C LEU A 410 31.17 14.90 -0.84
N ALA A 411 30.61 15.78 -0.02
CA ALA A 411 31.29 16.38 1.12
C ALA A 411 31.39 15.46 2.35
N GLY A 412 30.62 14.37 2.36
CA GLY A 412 30.30 13.61 3.56
C GLY A 412 29.18 14.28 4.36
N THR A 413 28.22 13.47 4.84
CA THR A 413 27.10 13.97 5.64
C THR A 413 26.94 13.21 6.94
N VAL A 414 26.59 13.95 7.99
CA VAL A 414 26.13 13.42 9.27
C VAL A 414 24.81 14.11 9.59
N ALA A 415 23.76 13.31 9.78
CA ALA A 415 22.43 13.81 10.10
C ALA A 415 21.81 13.01 11.24
N ASP A 416 20.96 13.66 12.03
CA ASP A 416 20.17 12.99 13.07
C ASP A 416 19.26 11.96 12.42
N GLY A 417 19.42 10.70 12.81
CA GLY A 417 18.62 9.59 12.33
C GLY A 417 17.45 9.26 13.24
N HIS A 418 16.91 8.05 13.10
CA HIS A 418 15.83 7.55 13.96
C HIS A 418 16.35 7.26 15.38
N ARG A 419 15.54 7.58 16.41
CA ARG A 419 15.84 7.36 17.84
C ARG A 419 17.13 8.02 18.36
N GLY A 420 17.59 9.08 17.72
CA GLY A 420 18.77 9.84 18.15
C GLY A 420 20.10 9.22 17.72
N GLU A 421 20.07 8.20 16.86
CA GLU A 421 21.28 7.65 16.24
C GLU A 421 21.64 8.48 15.00
N ALA A 422 22.88 8.98 14.92
CA ALA A 422 23.33 9.72 13.75
C ALA A 422 23.57 8.78 12.55
N ILE A 423 23.17 9.22 11.36
CA ILE A 423 23.53 8.57 10.10
C ILE A 423 24.73 9.32 9.54
N ALA A 424 25.86 8.62 9.49
CA ALA A 424 27.03 9.08 8.76
C ALA A 424 27.06 8.40 7.38
N VAL A 425 27.16 9.23 6.34
CA VAL A 425 27.37 8.79 4.96
C VAL A 425 28.63 9.45 4.44
N GLU A 426 29.55 8.63 3.97
CA GLU A 426 30.82 9.08 3.43
C GLU A 426 30.97 8.59 1.99
N VAL A 427 31.75 9.33 1.21
CA VAL A 427 32.26 8.87 -0.09
C VAL A 427 33.72 8.50 0.10
N GLY A 428 34.04 7.22 -0.07
CA GLY A 428 35.41 6.72 0.05
C GLY A 428 36.34 7.32 -1.00
N GLY A 429 37.66 7.12 -0.84
CA GLY A 429 38.65 7.58 -1.84
C GLY A 429 38.44 7.00 -3.24
N ASP A 430 37.70 5.90 -3.35
CA ASP A 430 37.28 5.28 -4.60
C ASP A 430 35.99 5.90 -5.20
N GLY A 431 35.42 6.94 -4.57
CA GLY A 431 34.23 7.64 -5.08
C GLY A 431 32.91 6.92 -4.79
N LEU A 432 32.93 5.85 -3.99
CA LEU A 432 31.75 5.05 -3.63
C LEU A 432 31.21 5.42 -2.24
N ILE A 433 29.89 5.36 -2.10
CA ILE A 433 29.17 5.59 -0.84
C ILE A 433 29.44 4.45 0.14
N VAL A 434 29.83 4.82 1.37
CA VAL A 434 29.97 3.95 2.54
C VAL A 434 29.09 4.49 3.66
N ALA A 435 28.24 3.64 4.25
CA ALA A 435 27.44 4.01 5.41
C ALA A 435 26.99 2.79 6.22
N GLY A 436 26.65 3.03 7.49
CA GLY A 436 26.07 2.03 8.38
C GLY A 436 27.05 0.96 8.87
N GLY A 437 26.55 0.08 9.74
CA GLY A 437 27.28 -1.02 10.37
C GLY A 437 26.41 -2.27 10.53
N ALA A 438 26.84 -3.17 11.43
CA ALA A 438 26.15 -4.44 11.69
C ALA A 438 24.77 -4.25 12.34
N ASP A 439 24.56 -3.15 13.06
CA ASP A 439 23.33 -2.89 13.80
C ASP A 439 22.43 -1.85 13.11
N THR A 440 22.73 -1.50 11.86
CA THR A 440 22.00 -0.46 11.12
C THR A 440 21.13 -1.03 10.00
N GLN A 441 19.98 -0.40 9.77
CA GLN A 441 18.96 -0.80 8.79
C GLN A 441 18.71 0.29 7.72
N LEU A 442 19.76 0.68 6.99
CA LEU A 442 19.71 1.86 6.10
C LEU A 442 19.25 1.58 4.67
N THR A 443 19.01 0.33 4.30
CA THR A 443 18.61 -0.10 2.95
C THR A 443 17.18 -0.64 2.95
N TRP A 444 16.56 -0.87 1.80
CA TRP A 444 15.21 -1.46 1.72
C TRP A 444 15.07 -2.84 2.39
N MET A 445 16.18 -3.53 2.65
CA MET A 445 16.20 -4.73 3.48
C MET A 445 16.35 -4.35 4.97
N ASP A 446 15.36 -3.65 5.54
CA ASP A 446 15.41 -2.97 6.84
C ASP A 446 14.59 -3.63 7.95
N ALA A 447 14.39 -4.95 7.91
CA ALA A 447 13.71 -5.63 9.00
C ALA A 447 14.56 -5.67 10.28
N ALA A 448 13.99 -5.14 11.37
CA ALA A 448 14.50 -5.31 12.71
C ALA A 448 13.39 -5.48 13.75
N CYS A 449 13.65 -6.28 14.79
CA CYS A 449 12.68 -6.55 15.86
C CYS A 449 13.30 -6.28 17.24
N PRO A 450 12.70 -5.43 18.10
CA PRO A 450 13.21 -5.21 19.46
C PRO A 450 13.22 -6.50 20.28
N THR A 451 14.33 -6.76 20.95
CA THR A 451 14.49 -7.89 21.88
C THR A 451 15.10 -7.42 23.20
N PRO A 452 15.04 -8.22 24.29
CA PRO A 452 15.72 -7.87 25.53
C PRO A 452 17.23 -7.64 25.37
N ALA A 453 17.87 -8.35 24.42
CA ALA A 453 19.29 -8.18 24.11
C ALA A 453 19.55 -6.99 23.18
N HIS A 454 18.60 -6.65 22.31
CA HIS A 454 18.69 -5.54 21.35
C HIS A 454 17.47 -4.62 21.48
N PRO A 455 17.43 -3.71 22.47
CA PRO A 455 16.32 -2.77 22.64
C PRO A 455 16.10 -1.86 21.42
N GLY A 456 17.19 -1.56 20.68
CA GLY A 456 17.15 -0.82 19.41
C GLY A 456 16.54 -1.60 18.24
N GLY A 457 16.46 -2.93 18.35
CA GLY A 457 16.07 -3.84 17.27
C GLY A 457 17.22 -4.77 16.89
N GLU A 458 17.00 -6.08 16.91
CA GLU A 458 17.87 -7.05 16.24
C GLU A 458 17.69 -6.89 14.73
N VAL A 459 18.76 -6.54 14.00
CA VAL A 459 18.74 -6.38 12.54
C VAL A 459 18.96 -7.73 11.86
N PHE A 460 18.04 -8.15 11.00
CA PHE A 460 18.09 -9.47 10.37
C PHE A 460 18.86 -9.52 9.06
N THR A 461 18.98 -8.39 8.37
CA THR A 461 19.69 -8.26 7.10
C THR A 461 20.59 -7.03 7.11
N PRO A 462 21.66 -7.03 7.92
CA PRO A 462 22.54 -5.88 8.02
C PRO A 462 23.33 -5.69 6.74
N ARG A 463 23.20 -4.51 6.15
CA ARG A 463 23.84 -4.16 4.87
C ARG A 463 24.72 -2.92 4.95
N GLY A 464 25.39 -2.74 6.09
CA GLY A 464 26.39 -1.68 6.27
C GLY A 464 27.61 -1.84 5.36
N GLY A 465 28.31 -0.73 5.11
CA GLY A 465 29.41 -0.62 4.15
C GLY A 465 28.92 -0.02 2.82
N LYS A 466 29.21 -0.70 1.72
CA LYS A 466 28.86 -0.33 0.34
C LYS A 466 27.80 -1.29 -0.21
N PRO A 467 26.50 -1.04 -0.07
CA PRO A 467 25.46 -1.80 -0.75
C PRO A 467 25.56 -1.63 -2.27
N VAL A 468 25.34 -2.70 -3.03
CA VAL A 468 25.49 -2.70 -4.49
C VAL A 468 24.50 -1.76 -5.20
N GLU A 469 23.23 -1.76 -4.81
CA GLU A 469 22.19 -0.96 -5.44
C GLU A 469 22.31 0.53 -5.09
N VAL A 470 22.72 0.85 -3.86
CA VAL A 470 22.97 2.23 -3.43
C VAL A 470 24.08 2.84 -4.28
N ASN A 471 25.18 2.11 -4.46
CA ASN A 471 26.31 2.59 -5.26
C ASN A 471 26.02 2.59 -6.77
N ALA A 472 25.20 1.66 -7.25
CA ALA A 472 24.75 1.70 -8.64
C ALA A 472 23.84 2.92 -8.91
N LEU A 473 22.92 3.23 -7.99
CA LEU A 473 22.10 4.44 -8.04
C LEU A 473 22.97 5.68 -7.94
N TRP A 474 23.96 5.71 -7.05
CA TRP A 474 24.91 6.82 -6.91
C TRP A 474 25.61 7.15 -8.23
N VAL A 475 26.21 6.14 -8.88
CA VAL A 475 26.85 6.30 -10.20
C VAL A 475 25.84 6.81 -11.24
N SER A 476 24.67 6.19 -11.30
CA SER A 476 23.61 6.59 -12.25
C SER A 476 23.11 8.01 -12.00
N ASN A 477 23.04 8.44 -10.74
CA ASN A 477 22.55 9.74 -10.32
C ASN A 477 23.57 10.84 -10.62
N LEU A 478 24.85 10.62 -10.35
CA LEU A 478 25.92 11.55 -10.74
C LEU A 478 25.96 11.72 -12.26
N ALA A 479 25.88 10.62 -13.02
CA ALA A 479 25.86 10.67 -14.47
C ALA A 479 24.60 11.37 -15.02
N GLY A 480 23.44 11.13 -14.41
CA GLY A 480 22.18 11.80 -14.80
C GLY A 480 22.17 13.29 -14.44
N ALA A 481 22.68 13.64 -13.26
CA ALA A 481 22.88 15.02 -12.84
C ALA A 481 23.82 15.76 -13.80
N ALA A 482 24.91 15.13 -14.24
CA ALA A 482 25.82 15.69 -15.22
C ALA A 482 25.17 15.97 -16.59
N ALA A 483 24.15 15.20 -16.96
CA ALA A 483 23.44 15.35 -18.22
C ALA A 483 22.25 16.32 -18.17
N VAL A 484 21.56 16.41 -17.02
CA VAL A 484 20.25 17.06 -16.91
C VAL A 484 20.30 18.39 -16.14
N LEU A 485 21.22 18.56 -15.19
CA LEU A 485 21.29 19.81 -14.41
C LEU A 485 22.01 20.93 -15.18
N PRO A 486 21.56 22.17 -15.07
CA PRO A 486 22.37 23.33 -15.42
C PRO A 486 23.69 23.33 -14.61
N GLY A 487 24.84 23.44 -15.28
CA GLY A 487 26.14 23.36 -14.61
C GLY A 487 26.50 21.95 -14.08
N GLY A 488 25.76 20.93 -14.52
CA GLY A 488 25.92 19.55 -14.06
C GLY A 488 27.25 18.92 -14.44
N GLU A 489 27.98 19.45 -15.42
CA GLU A 489 29.27 18.94 -15.89
C GLU A 489 30.29 18.75 -14.75
N ARG A 490 30.15 19.49 -13.64
CA ARG A 490 30.94 19.33 -12.41
C ARG A 490 30.85 17.93 -11.80
N TYR A 491 29.77 17.19 -12.02
CA TYR A 491 29.59 15.83 -11.51
C TYR A 491 30.18 14.76 -12.44
N ALA A 492 30.58 15.10 -13.67
CA ALA A 492 31.01 14.12 -14.67
C ALA A 492 32.26 13.35 -14.25
N ALA A 493 33.25 14.04 -13.66
CA ALA A 493 34.48 13.40 -13.17
C ALA A 493 34.20 12.43 -12.01
N ALA A 494 33.36 12.83 -11.06
CA ALA A 494 32.94 11.97 -9.95
C ALA A 494 32.16 10.75 -10.47
N ALA A 495 31.27 10.94 -11.45
CA ALA A 495 30.51 9.85 -12.08
C ALA A 495 31.44 8.82 -12.74
N GLN A 496 32.43 9.28 -13.51
CA GLN A 496 33.38 8.40 -14.19
C GLN A 496 34.26 7.62 -13.21
N HIS A 497 34.77 8.29 -12.17
CA HIS A 497 35.58 7.66 -11.12
C HIS A 497 34.77 6.60 -10.37
N ALA A 498 33.58 6.96 -9.88
CA ALA A 498 32.70 6.04 -9.17
C ALA A 498 32.27 4.86 -10.05
N ALA A 499 32.02 5.05 -11.34
CA ALA A 499 31.69 3.97 -12.27
C ALA A 499 32.82 2.95 -12.44
N ALA A 500 34.06 3.42 -12.59
CA ALA A 500 35.23 2.56 -12.70
C ALA A 500 35.45 1.76 -11.40
N SER A 501 35.38 2.45 -10.26
CA SER A 501 35.50 1.83 -8.94
C SER A 501 34.38 0.84 -8.65
N PHE A 502 33.15 1.11 -9.10
CA PHE A 502 32.02 0.22 -8.92
C PHE A 502 32.31 -1.16 -9.51
N LEU A 503 32.79 -1.21 -10.76
CA LEU A 503 33.12 -2.49 -11.40
C LEU A 503 34.26 -3.20 -10.66
N ALA A 504 35.32 -2.48 -10.29
CA ALA A 504 36.44 -3.06 -9.55
C ALA A 504 36.05 -3.58 -8.16
N THR A 505 35.04 -2.97 -7.53
CA THR A 505 34.62 -3.29 -6.16
C THR A 505 33.59 -4.41 -6.12
N PHE A 506 32.60 -4.38 -7.01
CA PHE A 506 31.43 -5.26 -6.91
C PHE A 506 31.45 -6.45 -7.87
N TRP A 507 32.12 -6.36 -9.01
CA TRP A 507 32.14 -7.45 -9.97
C TRP A 507 33.08 -8.56 -9.51
N SER A 508 32.56 -9.78 -9.37
CA SER A 508 33.37 -10.96 -9.05
C SER A 508 33.44 -11.87 -10.28
N ASP A 509 34.62 -11.99 -10.88
CA ASP A 509 34.85 -12.91 -12.00
C ASP A 509 34.64 -14.37 -11.59
N GLY A 510 35.01 -14.73 -10.36
CA GLY A 510 34.81 -16.09 -9.83
C GLY A 510 33.34 -16.47 -9.66
N LEU A 511 32.47 -15.49 -9.37
CA LEU A 511 31.02 -15.70 -9.27
C LEU A 511 30.29 -15.42 -10.60
N GLY A 512 30.92 -14.72 -11.54
CA GLY A 512 30.29 -14.25 -12.78
C GLY A 512 29.17 -13.23 -12.57
N ARG A 513 29.17 -12.50 -11.45
CA ARG A 513 28.10 -11.56 -11.06
C ARG A 513 28.59 -10.53 -10.04
N LEU A 514 27.70 -9.61 -9.68
CA LEU A 514 27.93 -8.67 -8.58
C LEU A 514 27.77 -9.35 -7.21
N VAL A 515 28.60 -8.94 -6.24
CA VAL A 515 28.43 -9.21 -4.80
C VAL A 515 27.36 -8.27 -4.21
N ASP A 516 26.68 -8.66 -3.12
CA ASP A 516 25.54 -7.90 -2.60
C ASP A 516 25.96 -6.59 -1.91
N ARG A 517 27.10 -6.64 -1.21
CA ARG A 517 27.73 -5.49 -0.58
C ARG A 517 29.22 -5.72 -0.39
N VAL A 518 29.94 -4.64 -0.08
CA VAL A 518 31.31 -4.70 0.44
C VAL A 518 31.34 -4.01 1.81
N SER A 519 31.85 -4.67 2.84
CA SER A 519 31.95 -4.07 4.19
C SER A 519 32.88 -2.86 4.21
N ALA A 520 32.84 -2.08 5.30
CA ALA A 520 33.80 -0.98 5.49
C ALA A 520 35.27 -1.48 5.55
N ALA A 521 35.49 -2.73 5.96
CA ALA A 521 36.82 -3.36 5.97
C ALA A 521 37.25 -3.91 4.58
N GLY A 522 36.40 -3.78 3.56
CA GLY A 522 36.69 -4.26 2.21
C GLY A 522 36.30 -5.73 1.95
N GLU A 523 35.54 -6.35 2.86
CA GLU A 523 35.13 -7.75 2.69
C GLU A 523 33.88 -7.83 1.80
N ALA A 524 33.95 -8.63 0.74
CA ALA A 524 32.84 -8.82 -0.19
C ALA A 524 31.82 -9.85 0.32
N ASP A 525 30.55 -9.48 0.31
CA ASP A 525 29.43 -10.36 0.64
C ASP A 525 28.96 -11.11 -0.61
N ALA A 526 29.43 -12.36 -0.74
CA ALA A 526 29.12 -13.21 -1.87
C ALA A 526 27.68 -13.73 -1.90
N THR A 527 26.82 -13.40 -0.92
CA THR A 527 25.43 -13.85 -0.88
C THR A 527 24.70 -13.50 -2.18
N LEU A 528 23.93 -14.45 -2.73
CA LEU A 528 23.12 -14.18 -3.92
C LEU A 528 21.84 -13.46 -3.50
N ARG A 529 21.68 -12.22 -3.96
CA ARG A 529 20.53 -11.34 -3.65
C ARG A 529 20.02 -10.67 -4.92
N PRO A 530 18.73 -10.26 -4.97
CA PRO A 530 18.16 -9.59 -6.13
C PRO A 530 18.68 -8.16 -6.34
N ASN A 531 19.41 -7.56 -5.38
CA ASN A 531 19.87 -6.17 -5.44
C ASN A 531 20.75 -5.86 -6.67
N MET A 532 21.53 -6.83 -7.15
CA MET A 532 22.30 -6.71 -8.39
C MET A 532 21.43 -6.43 -9.64
N LEU A 533 20.15 -6.84 -9.63
CA LEU A 533 19.22 -6.56 -10.73
C LEU A 533 18.83 -5.09 -10.78
N ILE A 534 18.81 -4.38 -9.64
CA ILE A 534 18.62 -2.92 -9.62
C ILE A 534 19.77 -2.27 -10.38
N ALA A 535 21.02 -2.66 -10.08
CA ALA A 535 22.19 -2.18 -10.81
C ALA A 535 22.12 -2.53 -12.32
N ALA A 536 21.61 -3.71 -12.69
CA ALA A 536 21.44 -4.11 -14.08
C ALA A 536 20.24 -3.44 -14.79
N ALA A 537 19.29 -2.87 -14.05
CA ALA A 537 18.12 -2.19 -14.58
C ALA A 537 18.37 -0.71 -14.92
N LEU A 538 19.33 -0.05 -14.26
CA LEU A 538 19.54 1.39 -14.45
C LEU A 538 19.98 1.72 -15.87
N GLU A 539 19.43 2.79 -16.43
CA GLU A 539 19.82 3.29 -17.76
C GLU A 539 21.30 3.63 -17.85
N ARG A 540 21.78 4.37 -16.86
CA ARG A 540 23.17 4.84 -16.76
C ARG A 540 24.02 3.91 -15.89
N SER A 541 23.70 2.61 -15.87
CA SER A 541 24.50 1.65 -15.10
C SER A 541 25.87 1.39 -15.71
N PRO A 542 26.90 1.19 -14.87
CA PRO A 542 28.27 0.93 -15.32
C PRO A 542 28.44 -0.47 -15.94
N LEU A 543 27.42 -1.34 -15.89
CA LEU A 543 27.49 -2.69 -16.44
C LEU A 543 27.36 -2.72 -17.97
N SER A 544 28.24 -3.48 -18.60
CA SER A 544 28.10 -3.88 -20.00
C SER A 544 26.86 -4.79 -20.22
N ALA A 545 26.41 -4.91 -21.46
CA ALA A 545 25.30 -5.81 -21.81
C ALA A 545 25.57 -7.28 -21.43
N ALA A 546 26.83 -7.73 -21.55
CA ALA A 546 27.25 -9.06 -21.14
C ALA A 546 27.14 -9.25 -19.62
N GLN A 547 27.60 -8.28 -18.83
CA GLN A 547 27.48 -8.34 -17.37
C GLN A 547 26.02 -8.28 -16.91
N ARG A 548 25.18 -7.47 -17.56
CA ARG A 548 23.71 -7.45 -17.28
C ARG A 548 23.09 -8.81 -17.57
N SER A 549 23.46 -9.44 -18.69
CA SER A 549 23.00 -10.79 -19.04
C SER A 549 23.42 -11.83 -18.00
N ALA A 550 24.67 -11.76 -17.53
CA ALA A 550 25.20 -12.67 -16.51
C ALA A 550 24.50 -12.49 -15.15
N VAL A 551 24.23 -11.26 -14.73
CA VAL A 551 23.45 -10.96 -13.52
C VAL A 551 22.03 -11.50 -13.60
N VAL A 552 21.35 -11.31 -14.73
CA VAL A 552 20.01 -11.89 -14.99
C VAL A 552 20.05 -13.41 -14.92
N ALA A 553 21.03 -14.04 -15.59
CA ALA A 553 21.20 -15.49 -15.59
C ALA A 553 21.48 -16.04 -14.18
N ALA A 554 22.29 -15.34 -13.38
CA ALA A 554 22.58 -15.73 -12.00
C ALA A 554 21.33 -15.66 -11.10
N ALA A 555 20.48 -14.65 -11.25
CA ALA A 555 19.22 -14.56 -10.50
C ALA A 555 18.25 -15.70 -10.86
N GLU A 556 18.16 -16.05 -12.14
CA GLU A 556 17.35 -17.17 -12.63
C GLU A 556 17.88 -18.52 -12.15
N ALA A 557 19.19 -18.75 -12.31
CA ALA A 557 19.85 -20.00 -11.90
C ALA A 557 19.78 -20.22 -10.38
N GLY A 558 19.81 -19.14 -9.58
CA GLY A 558 19.64 -19.23 -8.13
C GLY A 558 18.19 -19.39 -7.66
N GLY A 559 17.21 -19.44 -8.57
CA GLY A 559 15.80 -19.57 -8.21
C GLY A 559 15.22 -18.33 -7.53
N LEU A 560 15.81 -17.14 -7.75
CA LEU A 560 15.26 -15.90 -7.21
C LEU A 560 13.97 -15.51 -7.95
N VAL A 561 13.90 -15.73 -9.26
CA VAL A 561 12.76 -15.31 -10.08
C VAL A 561 11.59 -16.28 -9.93
N THR A 562 10.41 -15.76 -9.56
CA THR A 562 9.18 -16.54 -9.37
C THR A 562 8.02 -15.91 -10.15
N PRO A 563 6.87 -16.59 -10.31
CA PRO A 563 5.71 -16.01 -10.97
C PRO A 563 5.17 -14.73 -10.29
N VAL A 564 5.36 -14.57 -8.98
CA VAL A 564 4.75 -13.48 -8.19
C VAL A 564 5.76 -12.45 -7.69
N GLY A 565 6.96 -12.42 -8.25
CA GLY A 565 8.03 -11.50 -7.83
C GLY A 565 9.37 -12.22 -7.67
N LEU A 566 10.30 -11.60 -6.94
CA LEU A 566 11.60 -12.22 -6.67
C LEU A 566 11.76 -12.57 -5.20
N ARG A 567 12.29 -13.77 -4.92
CA ARG A 567 12.80 -14.14 -3.59
C ARG A 567 13.95 -13.21 -3.22
N THR A 568 14.00 -12.87 -1.94
CA THR A 568 15.10 -12.07 -1.39
C THR A 568 16.38 -12.88 -1.18
N LEU A 569 16.29 -14.21 -1.07
CA LEU A 569 17.39 -15.12 -0.84
C LEU A 569 17.10 -16.46 -1.54
N PRO A 570 18.07 -17.17 -2.14
CA PRO A 570 17.81 -18.40 -2.85
C PRO A 570 17.52 -19.55 -1.87
N PRO A 571 16.73 -20.57 -2.27
CA PRO A 571 16.43 -21.73 -1.42
C PRO A 571 17.66 -22.56 -1.01
N SER A 572 18.78 -22.43 -1.72
CA SER A 572 20.04 -23.11 -1.40
C SER A 572 20.84 -22.43 -0.28
N ASP A 573 20.45 -21.23 0.14
CA ASP A 573 21.14 -20.51 1.20
C ASP A 573 20.69 -21.05 2.59
N PRO A 574 21.63 -21.32 3.52
CA PRO A 574 21.29 -21.78 4.87
C PRO A 574 20.38 -20.84 5.67
N ALA A 575 20.41 -19.54 5.37
CA ALA A 575 19.56 -18.55 6.04
C ALA A 575 18.17 -18.42 5.38
N TYR A 576 17.81 -19.27 4.42
CA TYR A 576 16.52 -19.24 3.74
C TYR A 576 15.35 -19.63 4.65
N HIS A 577 14.35 -18.76 4.68
CA HIS A 577 13.09 -18.94 5.37
C HIS A 577 11.95 -19.06 4.34
N PRO A 578 11.29 -20.23 4.23
CA PRO A 578 10.27 -20.46 3.21
C PRO A 578 8.93 -19.75 3.50
N ARG A 579 8.70 -19.35 4.74
CA ARG A 579 7.40 -18.84 5.25
C ARG A 579 7.61 -17.61 6.11
N MET A 580 6.77 -16.60 5.89
CA MET A 580 6.70 -15.40 6.73
C MET A 580 5.45 -15.49 7.60
N ALA A 581 5.55 -16.23 8.71
CA ALA A 581 4.44 -16.50 9.62
C ALA A 581 4.93 -16.52 11.07
N GLY A 582 3.99 -16.52 12.03
CA GLY A 582 4.30 -16.51 13.46
C GLY A 582 4.25 -15.11 14.06
N ALA A 583 4.89 -14.95 15.23
CA ALA A 583 4.94 -13.69 15.97
C ALA A 583 5.84 -12.66 15.25
N PRO A 584 5.91 -11.40 15.74
CA PRO A 584 6.68 -10.36 15.08
C PRO A 584 8.14 -10.74 14.76
N HIS A 585 8.85 -11.34 15.72
CA HIS A 585 10.26 -11.71 15.54
C HIS A 585 10.46 -12.73 14.41
N GLU A 586 9.63 -13.77 14.32
CA GLU A 586 9.74 -14.77 13.24
C GLU A 586 9.42 -14.19 11.87
N ARG A 587 8.41 -13.30 11.79
CA ARG A 587 8.05 -12.64 10.52
C ARG A 587 9.12 -11.67 10.06
N ASP A 588 9.59 -10.81 10.95
CA ASP A 588 10.66 -9.84 10.66
C ASP A 588 11.95 -10.59 10.31
N GLY A 589 12.19 -11.72 10.97
CA GLY A 589 13.26 -12.64 10.65
C GLY A 589 13.20 -13.17 9.22
N ALA A 590 12.02 -13.54 8.71
CA ALA A 590 11.85 -14.05 7.35
C ALA A 590 11.77 -12.94 6.26
N TYR A 591 11.53 -11.69 6.66
CA TYR A 591 11.09 -10.58 5.78
C TYR A 591 11.97 -10.35 4.54
N HIS A 592 13.28 -10.48 4.70
CA HIS A 592 14.27 -10.40 3.63
C HIS A 592 15.18 -11.63 3.59
N ARG A 593 14.68 -12.81 3.95
CA ARG A 593 15.46 -14.05 3.93
C ARG A 593 14.77 -15.17 3.15
N GLY A 594 14.15 -14.83 2.02
CA GLY A 594 13.48 -15.78 1.14
C GLY A 594 12.16 -15.23 0.63
N THR A 595 11.41 -14.55 1.50
CA THR A 595 10.15 -13.86 1.19
C THR A 595 10.21 -13.17 -0.17
N ILE A 596 9.14 -13.35 -0.97
CA ILE A 596 9.05 -12.86 -2.33
C ILE A 596 8.47 -11.45 -2.34
N TRP A 597 9.13 -10.55 -3.08
CA TRP A 597 8.73 -9.16 -3.24
C TRP A 597 8.30 -8.90 -4.69
N PRO A 598 7.03 -8.53 -4.95
CA PRO A 598 6.52 -8.29 -6.31
C PRO A 598 7.19 -7.12 -7.02
N TRP A 599 7.50 -6.03 -6.31
CA TRP A 599 8.09 -4.84 -6.94
C TRP A 599 9.44 -5.14 -7.63
N LEU A 600 10.21 -6.12 -7.14
CA LEU A 600 11.47 -6.54 -7.75
C LEU A 600 11.32 -7.12 -9.17
N ILE A 601 10.09 -7.45 -9.60
CA ILE A 601 9.84 -7.84 -10.99
C ILE A 601 10.18 -6.71 -11.97
N GLY A 602 10.07 -5.45 -11.51
CA GLY A 602 10.40 -4.26 -12.28
C GLY A 602 11.87 -4.20 -12.66
N PRO A 603 12.80 -4.13 -11.68
CA PRO A 603 14.23 -4.22 -11.93
C PRO A 603 14.63 -5.45 -12.74
N TYR A 604 14.06 -6.63 -12.46
CA TYR A 604 14.34 -7.84 -13.24
C TYR A 604 13.95 -7.68 -14.72
N ALA A 605 12.71 -7.29 -15.00
CA ALA A 605 12.20 -7.16 -16.36
C ALA A 605 12.95 -6.08 -17.14
N GLU A 606 13.29 -4.95 -16.51
CA GLU A 606 14.10 -3.91 -17.14
C GLU A 606 15.55 -4.35 -17.39
N ALA A 607 16.16 -5.09 -16.45
CA ALA A 607 17.48 -5.68 -16.66
C ALA A 607 17.49 -6.64 -17.85
N VAL A 608 16.46 -7.48 -18.01
CA VAL A 608 16.25 -8.33 -19.20
C VAL A 608 16.17 -7.50 -20.48
N LEU A 609 15.35 -6.44 -20.48
CA LEU A 609 15.20 -5.55 -21.64
C LEU A 609 16.52 -4.90 -22.03
N ARG A 610 17.25 -4.32 -21.07
CA ARG A 610 18.51 -3.62 -21.33
C ARG A 610 19.64 -4.58 -21.72
N ALA A 611 19.73 -5.75 -21.08
CA ALA A 611 20.69 -6.79 -21.44
C ALA A 611 20.51 -7.25 -22.90
N GLY A 612 19.26 -7.44 -23.33
CA GLY A 612 18.92 -7.86 -24.68
C GLY A 612 18.69 -6.72 -25.69
N GLY A 613 19.08 -5.48 -25.36
CA GLY A 613 18.94 -4.31 -26.24
C GLY A 613 17.52 -4.05 -26.74
N PHE A 614 16.50 -4.32 -25.90
CA PHE A 614 15.08 -4.23 -26.24
C PHE A 614 14.66 -5.07 -27.47
N SER A 615 15.39 -6.15 -27.76
CA SER A 615 15.03 -7.12 -28.80
C SER A 615 13.66 -7.75 -28.56
N ALA A 616 13.06 -8.33 -29.61
CA ALA A 616 11.78 -9.01 -29.50
C ALA A 616 11.78 -10.14 -28.44
N ALA A 617 12.89 -10.89 -28.34
CA ALA A 617 13.06 -11.94 -27.33
C ALA A 617 13.10 -11.36 -25.90
N ALA A 618 13.84 -10.27 -25.70
CA ALA A 618 13.91 -9.59 -24.40
C ALA A 618 12.55 -9.03 -23.98
N ARG A 619 11.81 -8.42 -24.93
CA ARG A 619 10.44 -7.93 -24.70
C ARG A 619 9.48 -9.06 -24.36
N ALA A 620 9.55 -10.19 -25.06
CA ALA A 620 8.72 -11.35 -24.75
C ALA A 620 9.00 -11.90 -23.34
N LYS A 621 10.28 -12.00 -22.95
CA LYS A 621 10.68 -12.47 -21.62
C LYS A 621 10.23 -11.50 -20.51
N ALA A 622 10.42 -10.19 -20.70
CA ALA A 622 9.96 -9.18 -19.76
C ALA A 622 8.43 -9.13 -19.64
N ALA A 623 7.70 -9.28 -20.75
CA ALA A 623 6.24 -9.38 -20.74
C ALA A 623 5.76 -10.64 -19.98
N ALA A 624 6.42 -11.78 -20.20
CA ALA A 624 6.13 -13.03 -19.50
C ALA A 624 6.39 -12.92 -17.98
N ALA A 625 7.37 -12.12 -17.57
CA ALA A 625 7.69 -11.90 -16.16
C ALA A 625 6.57 -11.19 -15.38
N VAL A 626 5.93 -10.19 -15.98
CA VAL A 626 4.87 -9.39 -15.31
C VAL A 626 3.47 -9.95 -15.51
N ALA A 627 3.28 -10.85 -16.47
CA ALA A 627 1.97 -11.40 -16.80
C ALA A 627 1.25 -12.08 -15.61
N PRO A 628 1.91 -12.89 -14.76
CA PRO A 628 1.21 -13.55 -13.66
C PRO A 628 0.73 -12.56 -12.57
N LEU A 629 1.49 -11.49 -12.30
CA LEU A 629 1.06 -10.44 -11.37
C LEU A 629 -0.14 -9.65 -11.94
N ARG A 630 -0.16 -9.37 -13.24
CA ARG A 630 -1.34 -8.76 -13.90
C ARG A 630 -2.57 -9.67 -13.81
N ALA A 631 -2.38 -10.98 -13.99
CA ALA A 631 -3.44 -11.97 -13.85
C ALA A 631 -3.94 -12.06 -12.41
N TYR A 632 -3.03 -12.09 -11.42
CA TYR A 632 -3.36 -12.07 -9.99
C TYR A 632 -4.23 -10.87 -9.64
N ALA A 633 -3.87 -9.66 -10.07
CA ALA A 633 -4.67 -8.46 -9.79
C ALA A 633 -6.10 -8.53 -10.37
N GLY A 634 -6.27 -9.22 -11.51
CA GLY A 634 -7.56 -9.43 -12.16
C GLY A 634 -8.40 -10.57 -11.58
N ALA A 635 -7.82 -11.44 -10.75
CA ALA A 635 -8.45 -12.67 -10.30
C ALA A 635 -9.53 -12.43 -9.23
N SER A 636 -10.57 -13.26 -9.23
CA SER A 636 -11.67 -13.21 -8.26
C SER A 636 -11.27 -13.76 -6.87
N ASP A 637 -10.17 -14.49 -6.80
CA ASP A 637 -9.60 -15.08 -5.57
C ASP A 637 -8.32 -14.36 -5.10
N ALA A 638 -7.98 -13.21 -5.69
CA ALA A 638 -6.90 -12.36 -5.21
C ALA A 638 -7.15 -11.94 -3.75
N ALA A 639 -6.11 -11.86 -2.91
CA ALA A 639 -6.32 -11.51 -1.50
C ALA A 639 -6.93 -10.12 -1.29
N CYS A 640 -6.64 -9.16 -2.17
CA CYS A 640 -7.36 -7.89 -2.27
C CYS A 640 -7.66 -7.60 -3.75
N LEU A 641 -8.94 -7.44 -4.09
CA LEU A 641 -9.38 -7.31 -5.47
C LEU A 641 -8.80 -6.07 -6.15
N GLY A 642 -8.20 -6.28 -7.32
CA GLY A 642 -7.60 -5.22 -8.13
C GLY A 642 -6.33 -4.62 -7.54
N GLN A 643 -5.66 -5.33 -6.62
CA GLN A 643 -4.45 -4.86 -5.94
C GLN A 643 -3.33 -5.91 -5.98
N LEU A 644 -2.09 -5.47 -5.74
CA LEU A 644 -0.95 -6.35 -5.50
C LEU A 644 -0.47 -6.20 -4.06
N PRO A 645 -0.16 -7.32 -3.37
CA PRO A 645 0.35 -7.27 -2.01
C PRO A 645 1.81 -6.80 -1.98
N GLU A 646 2.29 -6.55 -0.78
CA GLU A 646 3.67 -6.21 -0.49
C GLU A 646 4.61 -7.40 -0.66
N ASN A 647 4.20 -8.58 -0.18
CA ASN A 647 5.02 -9.78 -0.24
C ASN A 647 4.19 -11.04 -0.40
N PHE A 648 4.88 -12.13 -0.74
CA PHE A 648 4.37 -13.50 -0.72
C PHE A 648 5.33 -14.38 0.09
N ASP A 649 4.80 -15.46 0.68
CA ASP A 649 5.64 -16.55 1.17
C ASP A 649 6.61 -17.01 0.08
N ALA A 650 7.80 -17.47 0.49
CA ALA A 650 8.85 -17.85 -0.44
C ALA A 650 8.60 -19.21 -1.14
N GLU A 651 7.64 -19.99 -0.64
CA GLU A 651 7.13 -21.21 -1.29
C GLU A 651 5.59 -21.20 -1.42
N PRO A 652 5.02 -21.85 -2.44
CA PRO A 652 3.57 -21.98 -2.57
C PRO A 652 3.00 -22.91 -1.49
N ASP A 653 1.72 -22.77 -1.15
CA ASP A 653 1.01 -23.69 -0.24
C ASP A 653 0.92 -25.12 -0.82
N ALA A 654 0.35 -26.06 -0.05
CA ALA A 654 0.18 -27.45 -0.50
C ALA A 654 -0.70 -27.59 -1.77
N GLY A 655 -1.50 -26.56 -2.09
CA GLY A 655 -2.29 -26.47 -3.32
C GLY A 655 -1.57 -25.78 -4.48
N GLY A 656 -0.28 -25.46 -4.34
CA GLY A 656 0.50 -24.78 -5.36
C GLY A 656 0.22 -23.27 -5.48
N ARG A 657 -0.49 -22.67 -4.52
CA ARG A 657 -0.81 -21.24 -4.55
C ARG A 657 0.19 -20.42 -3.75
N TRP A 658 0.64 -19.32 -4.34
CA TRP A 658 1.48 -18.35 -3.63
C TRP A 658 0.65 -17.59 -2.60
N VAL A 659 1.07 -17.65 -1.34
CA VAL A 659 0.29 -17.07 -0.24
C VAL A 659 0.75 -15.62 -0.01
N PRO A 660 -0.14 -14.63 -0.18
CA PRO A 660 0.20 -13.24 0.06
C PRO A 660 0.42 -12.96 1.54
N ARG A 661 1.31 -12.02 1.79
CA ARG A 661 1.80 -11.61 3.09
C ARG A 661 1.94 -10.10 3.11
N GLY A 662 2.18 -9.57 4.31
CA GLY A 662 2.39 -8.14 4.46
C GLY A 662 1.16 -7.35 4.06
N CYS A 663 1.40 -6.13 3.58
CA CYS A 663 0.34 -5.21 3.24
C CYS A 663 -0.44 -5.72 2.00
N PRO A 664 -1.79 -5.82 2.07
CA PRO A 664 -2.58 -6.39 0.98
C PRO A 664 -2.65 -5.52 -0.29
N ALA A 665 -2.40 -4.21 -0.17
CA ALA A 665 -2.34 -3.29 -1.29
C ALA A 665 -1.10 -2.40 -1.16
N GLN A 666 -0.15 -2.55 -2.08
CA GLN A 666 1.17 -1.91 -1.97
C GLN A 666 1.58 -1.13 -3.23
N ALA A 667 2.01 0.12 -3.03
CA ALA A 667 2.25 1.12 -4.07
C ALA A 667 3.33 0.70 -5.08
N TRP A 668 4.52 0.33 -4.59
CA TRP A 668 5.64 -0.06 -5.47
C TRP A 668 5.38 -1.36 -6.26
N SER A 669 4.61 -2.31 -5.73
CA SER A 669 4.25 -3.56 -6.40
C SER A 669 3.38 -3.25 -7.62
N VAL A 670 2.35 -2.43 -7.43
CA VAL A 670 1.48 -1.94 -8.49
C VAL A 670 2.29 -1.10 -9.49
N ALA A 671 3.10 -0.16 -9.00
CA ALA A 671 3.85 0.76 -9.83
C ALA A 671 4.85 0.08 -10.76
N GLU A 672 5.65 -0.87 -10.25
CA GLU A 672 6.70 -1.51 -11.05
C GLU A 672 6.11 -2.37 -12.18
N VAL A 673 4.99 -3.06 -11.95
CA VAL A 673 4.28 -3.79 -13.01
C VAL A 673 3.78 -2.84 -14.10
N ARG A 674 3.19 -1.69 -13.72
CA ARG A 674 2.75 -0.66 -14.67
C ARG A 674 3.91 -0.04 -15.43
N ARG A 675 5.01 0.24 -14.75
CA ARG A 675 6.23 0.82 -15.33
C ARG A 675 6.82 -0.08 -16.40
N VAL A 676 6.91 -1.39 -16.15
CA VAL A 676 7.35 -2.37 -17.14
C VAL A 676 6.40 -2.43 -18.34
N ALA A 677 5.09 -2.41 -18.13
CA ALA A 677 4.12 -2.38 -19.23
C ALA A 677 4.32 -1.14 -20.14
N ALA A 678 4.64 0.01 -19.55
CA ALA A 678 4.98 1.22 -20.30
C ALA A 678 6.30 1.09 -21.06
N LEU A 679 7.35 0.49 -20.46
CA LEU A 679 8.63 0.23 -21.13
C LEU A 679 8.45 -0.69 -22.35
N LEU A 680 7.63 -1.74 -22.23
CA LEU A 680 7.32 -2.67 -23.31
C LEU A 680 6.61 -1.99 -24.50
N SER A 681 5.87 -0.90 -24.23
CA SER A 681 5.12 -0.15 -25.22
C SER A 681 5.96 0.91 -25.96
N ARG A 682 7.15 1.27 -25.45
CA ARG A 682 8.08 2.18 -26.12
C ARG A 682 8.63 1.51 -27.38
N ARG A 683 8.42 2.13 -28.54
CA ARG A 683 8.93 1.66 -29.84
C ARG A 683 10.45 1.82 -29.91
#